data_AF-A0A4S4LN79-F1
#
_entry.id   AF-A0A4S4LN79-F1
#
_cell.length_a   1.000
_cell.length_b   1.000
_cell.length_c   1.000
_cell.angle_alpha   90.00
_cell.angle_beta   90.00
_cell.angle_gamma   90.00
#
_symmetry.space_group_name_H-M   'P 1'
#
loop_
_entity.id
_entity.type
_entity.pdbx_description
1 polymer ?
#
loop_
_entity_poly.entity_id
_entity_poly.type
_entity_poly.pdbx_seq_one_letter_code
_entity_poly.pdbx_strand_id
1 'polypeptide(L)'
;MWIGELADQRIQYNLLEGRLLIDGKPLGRLPREIVRHPVYSRIFGNKILDVVPADLPGMEFATLNLISGYQVYFALKHDKNDMIIRARRESQILELIPHAVLTGDFPAFFVSDYAHWLDVNTGELEFRPLDSLWESSDNYWRLTFSSSMQEPVMMVHGRSRSSGSLIDVHSTTFKMISNRLKALESPEYLTVTSAASSDLLVDLPRFRLSFFLNSSMDLESKNMPGMVIDNNQSSGTMFGLRSQLILRAEDSAAMELPRSRRVLIPHGSIRFASRGYHVLVDIDTGDERRVLYHDYKIDTDLGFLVSNVGLTSKLYKVYLHAVTSHCLSDPLVGRSGTEEALHELYAAGSFSFQRLDPVDTQLLHKIASLTPTRTFYPAHLKAMQNAGWSDLSPLSQHHGFYLSARSIFEYATNLEIFYEHSIDFSTSNHDEILLERAARRNSVYYANDITGRCSVLAMNGDFEYHSRDILTAEHGMEEEYAVSEMSRLTQLDRVSLRCSPHDLLQTIISWGKVGPAEEISLSYNRYWLNPTLSRDWIAAYDLCRSGADPFSVRRYQLAFSLSAMTFGSPHLQDLAPVLLAFATNPRFRLLNSPSWSSYDVSEGFDPTRHRVRTMIASAAYPLQSTPAGSLTKDIHETNQAFEQRQRQYYKENGEPEVEDLTDQLLAQWPCADLRSPSTSSIWFEVSVCITQIREYFRTCFANTQLRDHIRQVEGVLHERLVIIPSLGMRYASSPCRYVYSSKKPSVSLNDLIGRTPRVDQPTTQFYGDPGVRGKVGALRDTSSLKDLLYEFRTDATHPFRSRYGEDLDSSRRELADQMPSAILEEIPSNENLYANRDQSFKHAREVFVEIERSLLPRTTCEKVLATAGLWPRVTP
;
A
#
# COMPACT_ATOMS: atom_id res chain seq x y z
N MET A 1 24.83 -17.92 -70.25
CA MET A 1 25.40 -19.05 -71.03
C MET A 1 26.79 -19.32 -70.47
N TRP A 2 26.91 -20.24 -69.51
CA TRP A 2 28.19 -20.67 -68.93
C TRP A 2 28.32 -22.16 -69.23
N ILE A 3 29.31 -22.53 -70.03
CA ILE A 3 29.64 -23.91 -70.35
C ILE A 3 30.50 -24.41 -69.18
N GLY A 4 29.94 -25.28 -68.34
CA GLY A 4 30.69 -25.94 -67.27
C GLY A 4 31.37 -27.18 -67.82
N GLU A 5 32.68 -27.13 -68.00
CA GLU A 5 33.50 -28.35 -68.09
C GLU A 5 33.47 -29.06 -66.73
N LEU A 6 33.14 -30.35 -66.74
CA LEU A 6 33.38 -31.24 -65.59
C LEU A 6 34.90 -31.30 -65.39
N ALA A 7 35.41 -30.73 -64.29
CA ALA A 7 36.81 -30.84 -63.96
C ALA A 7 37.12 -32.28 -63.55
N ASP A 8 38.06 -32.94 -64.23
CA ASP A 8 38.59 -34.26 -63.84
C ASP A 8 39.25 -34.15 -62.46
N GLN A 9 38.68 -34.81 -61.45
CA GLN A 9 39.27 -34.88 -60.11
C GLN A 9 40.48 -35.83 -60.09
N ARG A 10 41.65 -35.33 -59.67
CA ARG A 10 42.89 -36.12 -59.66
C ARG A 10 43.06 -36.85 -58.33
N ILE A 11 42.82 -38.16 -58.34
CA ILE A 11 43.04 -39.03 -57.19
C ILE A 11 44.52 -39.41 -57.12
N GLN A 12 45.16 -39.15 -55.98
CA GLN A 12 46.57 -39.46 -55.72
C GLN A 12 46.68 -40.32 -54.46
N TYR A 13 47.23 -41.52 -54.59
CA TYR A 13 47.48 -42.40 -53.44
C TYR A 13 48.96 -42.36 -53.08
N ASN A 14 49.28 -41.83 -51.90
CA ASN A 14 50.64 -41.83 -51.38
C ASN A 14 50.97 -43.23 -50.85
N LEU A 15 51.74 -44.00 -51.64
CA LEU A 15 52.16 -45.36 -51.32
C LEU A 15 53.06 -45.47 -50.07
N LEU A 16 53.77 -44.40 -49.69
CA LEU A 16 54.69 -44.40 -48.54
C LEU A 16 53.96 -44.08 -47.23
N GLU A 17 52.96 -43.19 -47.27
CA GLU A 17 52.19 -42.75 -46.09
C GLU A 17 50.82 -43.43 -45.95
N GLY A 18 50.38 -44.19 -46.95
CA GLY A 18 49.06 -44.82 -46.99
C GLY A 18 47.89 -43.82 -47.08
N ARG A 19 48.14 -42.60 -47.57
CA ARG A 19 47.14 -41.51 -47.62
C ARG A 19 46.52 -41.36 -49.00
N LEU A 20 45.19 -41.30 -49.04
CA LEU A 20 44.43 -40.95 -50.24
C LEU A 20 44.22 -39.43 -50.28
N LEU A 21 44.70 -38.80 -51.35
CA LEU A 21 44.56 -37.37 -51.63
C LEU A 21 43.66 -37.21 -52.86
N ILE A 22 42.79 -36.19 -52.84
CA ILE A 22 42.01 -35.76 -53.99
C ILE A 22 42.47 -34.33 -54.29
N ASP A 23 42.91 -34.06 -55.52
CA ASP A 23 43.48 -32.77 -55.94
C ASP A 23 44.59 -32.25 -55.01
N GLY A 24 45.43 -33.17 -54.51
CA GLY A 24 46.55 -32.87 -53.61
C GLY A 24 46.17 -32.58 -52.15
N LYS A 25 44.89 -32.67 -51.76
CA LYS A 25 44.42 -32.47 -50.38
C LYS A 25 43.93 -33.78 -49.74
N PRO A 26 44.18 -34.00 -48.44
CA PRO A 26 43.76 -35.22 -47.74
C PRO A 26 42.25 -35.24 -47.47
N LEU A 27 41.69 -36.45 -47.34
CA LEU A 27 40.38 -36.69 -46.72
C LEU A 27 40.35 -36.04 -45.34
N GLY A 28 39.32 -35.24 -45.06
CA GLY A 28 39.32 -34.39 -43.88
C GLY A 28 37.94 -34.16 -43.29
N ARG A 29 37.93 -33.42 -42.18
CA ARG A 29 36.72 -32.87 -41.56
C ARG A 29 36.56 -31.43 -41.99
N LEU A 30 35.34 -30.93 -41.96
CA LEU A 30 35.09 -29.50 -42.16
C LEU A 30 35.87 -28.65 -41.16
N PRO A 31 36.44 -27.50 -41.58
CA PRO A 31 37.07 -26.53 -40.71
C PRO A 31 36.16 -26.12 -39.54
N ARG A 32 36.78 -25.74 -38.41
CA ARG A 32 36.03 -25.37 -37.21
C ARG A 32 35.17 -24.11 -37.42
N GLU A 33 35.58 -23.20 -38.30
CA GLU A 33 34.77 -22.02 -38.62
C GLU A 33 33.44 -22.43 -39.27
N ILE A 34 33.45 -23.41 -40.17
CA ILE A 34 32.24 -23.90 -40.87
C ILE A 34 31.32 -24.64 -39.89
N VAL A 35 31.86 -25.55 -39.08
CA VAL A 35 31.06 -26.37 -38.16
C VAL A 35 30.39 -25.53 -37.05
N ARG A 36 31.03 -24.42 -36.64
CA ARG A 36 30.48 -23.49 -35.65
C ARG A 36 29.55 -22.43 -36.26
N HIS A 37 29.43 -22.38 -37.57
CA HIS A 37 28.63 -21.38 -38.24
C HIS A 37 27.12 -21.63 -37.95
N PRO A 38 26.32 -20.60 -37.59
CA PRO A 38 24.91 -20.78 -37.24
C PRO A 38 24.07 -21.48 -38.33
N VAL A 39 24.37 -21.20 -39.60
CA VAL A 39 23.70 -21.84 -40.74
C VAL A 39 24.00 -23.34 -40.81
N TYR A 40 25.24 -23.76 -40.50
CA TYR A 40 25.60 -25.18 -40.41
C TYR A 40 24.86 -25.85 -39.26
N SER A 41 24.95 -25.27 -38.05
CA SER A 41 24.36 -25.85 -36.84
C SER A 41 22.84 -26.00 -36.95
N ARG A 42 22.15 -25.10 -37.67
CA ARG A 42 20.71 -25.20 -37.90
C ARG A 42 20.31 -26.42 -38.74
N ILE A 43 21.09 -26.76 -39.76
CA ILE A 43 20.74 -27.86 -40.70
C ILE A 43 21.32 -29.20 -40.26
N PHE A 44 22.55 -29.21 -39.74
CA PHE A 44 23.28 -30.44 -39.41
C PHE A 44 23.43 -30.67 -37.91
N GLY A 45 23.05 -29.72 -37.06
CA GLY A 45 23.28 -29.78 -35.62
C GLY A 45 24.77 -29.83 -35.30
N ASN A 46 25.13 -30.75 -34.40
CA ASN A 46 26.52 -31.00 -34.00
C ASN A 46 27.17 -32.14 -34.80
N LYS A 47 26.58 -32.57 -35.93
CA LYS A 47 27.12 -33.66 -36.74
C LYS A 47 28.45 -33.24 -37.35
N ILE A 48 29.44 -34.11 -37.24
CA ILE A 48 30.73 -33.98 -37.92
C ILE A 48 30.63 -34.73 -39.24
N LEU A 49 30.85 -34.04 -40.35
CA LEU A 49 30.80 -34.62 -41.69
C LEU A 49 32.21 -34.85 -42.22
N ASP A 50 32.42 -36.03 -42.81
CA ASP A 50 33.64 -36.34 -43.56
C ASP A 50 33.53 -35.75 -44.97
N VAL A 51 34.56 -35.02 -45.38
CA VAL A 51 34.57 -34.22 -46.61
C VAL A 51 35.80 -34.45 -47.48
N VAL A 52 35.62 -34.21 -48.76
CA VAL A 52 36.64 -34.18 -49.83
C VAL A 52 36.65 -32.79 -50.47
N PRO A 53 37.69 -32.41 -51.22
CA PRO A 53 37.65 -31.23 -52.07
C PRO A 53 36.46 -31.28 -53.04
N ALA A 54 35.76 -30.17 -53.18
CA ALA A 54 34.56 -30.10 -54.02
C ALA A 54 34.90 -30.20 -55.52
N ASP A 55 34.09 -30.94 -56.28
CA ASP A 55 34.07 -30.96 -57.76
C ASP A 55 33.20 -29.84 -58.36
N LEU A 56 32.47 -29.09 -57.52
CA LEU A 56 31.56 -28.03 -57.96
C LEU A 56 32.26 -26.66 -57.96
N PRO A 57 32.24 -25.90 -59.08
CA PRO A 57 32.84 -24.57 -59.14
C PRO A 57 32.30 -23.62 -58.08
N GLY A 58 33.20 -22.94 -57.37
CA GLY A 58 32.86 -22.01 -56.28
C GLY A 58 32.60 -22.68 -54.93
N MET A 59 32.78 -23.99 -54.82
CA MET A 59 32.73 -24.74 -53.55
C MET A 59 34.12 -25.21 -53.12
N GLU A 60 34.31 -25.37 -51.81
CA GLU A 60 35.60 -25.78 -51.23
C GLU A 60 35.59 -27.23 -50.79
N PHE A 61 34.50 -27.67 -50.16
CA PHE A 61 34.34 -29.01 -49.59
C PHE A 61 33.06 -29.67 -50.10
N ALA A 62 33.09 -30.98 -50.29
CA ALA A 62 31.93 -31.82 -50.58
C ALA A 62 31.88 -33.01 -49.61
N THR A 63 30.69 -33.48 -49.24
CA THR A 63 30.54 -34.66 -48.40
C THR A 63 31.04 -35.90 -49.12
N LEU A 64 31.73 -36.78 -48.39
CA LEU A 64 32.19 -38.06 -48.93
C LEU A 64 31.00 -39.01 -49.18
N ASN A 65 30.05 -39.04 -48.24
CA ASN A 65 28.84 -39.85 -48.33
C ASN A 65 27.62 -38.97 -48.64
N LEU A 66 26.61 -39.58 -49.26
CA LEU A 66 25.33 -38.93 -49.50
C LEU A 66 24.55 -38.76 -48.19
N ILE A 67 23.93 -37.60 -48.01
CA ILE A 67 23.01 -37.28 -46.93
C ILE A 67 21.61 -37.27 -47.52
N SER A 68 20.78 -38.24 -47.15
CA SER A 68 19.40 -38.37 -47.66
C SER A 68 19.31 -38.33 -49.19
N GLY A 69 20.29 -38.95 -49.87
CA GLY A 69 20.38 -38.99 -51.34
C GLY A 69 21.02 -37.76 -51.99
N TYR A 70 21.51 -36.78 -51.21
CA TYR A 70 22.22 -35.60 -51.72
C TYR A 70 23.70 -35.63 -51.38
N GLN A 71 24.54 -35.20 -52.32
CA GLN A 71 25.91 -34.81 -52.03
C GLN A 71 25.92 -33.33 -51.62
N VAL A 72 26.46 -33.01 -50.45
CA VAL A 72 26.39 -31.66 -49.88
C VAL A 72 27.73 -30.96 -50.03
N TYR A 73 27.69 -29.70 -50.44
CA TYR A 73 28.83 -28.85 -50.73
C TYR A 73 28.85 -27.63 -49.81
N PHE A 74 30.05 -27.21 -49.42
CA PHE A 74 30.27 -26.10 -48.52
C PHE A 74 31.32 -25.14 -49.07
N ALA A 75 31.06 -23.84 -48.91
CA ALA A 75 32.03 -22.76 -49.10
C ALA A 75 31.85 -21.71 -48.01
N LEU A 76 32.94 -21.09 -47.57
CA LEU A 76 32.90 -19.97 -46.62
C LEU A 76 33.59 -18.77 -47.23
N LYS A 77 32.81 -17.76 -47.62
CA LYS A 77 33.36 -16.49 -48.11
C LYS A 77 33.81 -15.65 -46.92
N HIS A 78 35.09 -15.73 -46.59
CA HIS A 78 35.69 -15.09 -45.41
C HIS A 78 35.43 -13.58 -45.31
N ASP A 79 35.37 -12.85 -46.43
CA ASP A 79 35.19 -11.39 -46.45
C ASP A 79 33.87 -10.92 -45.81
N LYS A 80 32.80 -11.72 -45.94
CA LYS A 80 31.47 -11.42 -45.41
C LYS A 80 31.02 -12.39 -44.32
N ASN A 81 31.85 -13.39 -44.02
CA ASN A 81 31.46 -14.55 -43.23
C ASN A 81 30.20 -15.24 -43.78
N ASP A 82 30.04 -15.26 -45.11
CA ASP A 82 28.89 -15.84 -45.79
C ASP A 82 29.15 -17.34 -46.06
N MET A 83 28.42 -18.19 -45.34
CA MET A 83 28.44 -19.64 -45.55
C MET A 83 27.45 -20.03 -46.65
N ILE A 84 27.94 -20.72 -47.68
CA ILE A 84 27.11 -21.26 -48.77
C ILE A 84 27.05 -22.77 -48.61
N ILE A 85 25.82 -23.31 -48.62
CA ILE A 85 25.56 -24.76 -48.61
C ILE A 85 24.79 -25.09 -49.87
N ARG A 86 25.30 -26.02 -50.68
CA ARG A 86 24.55 -26.60 -51.80
C ARG A 86 24.34 -28.09 -51.62
N ALA A 87 23.22 -28.60 -52.10
CA ALA A 87 22.92 -30.02 -52.14
C ALA A 87 22.66 -30.42 -53.59
N ARG A 88 23.40 -31.42 -54.09
CA ARG A 88 23.26 -31.94 -55.45
C ARG A 88 22.65 -33.33 -55.42
N ARG A 89 21.66 -33.56 -56.28
CA ARG A 89 21.10 -34.88 -56.58
C ARG A 89 20.86 -34.97 -58.07
N GLU A 90 21.60 -35.84 -58.76
CA GLU A 90 21.59 -35.95 -60.22
C GLU A 90 21.91 -34.59 -60.89
N SER A 91 20.94 -34.02 -61.62
CA SER A 91 21.03 -32.71 -62.27
C SER A 91 20.53 -31.55 -61.39
N GLN A 92 19.81 -31.85 -60.30
CA GLN A 92 19.26 -30.85 -59.40
C GLN A 92 20.34 -30.30 -58.45
N ILE A 93 20.41 -28.97 -58.35
CA ILE A 93 21.29 -28.26 -57.42
C ILE A 93 20.44 -27.33 -56.57
N LEU A 94 20.38 -27.61 -55.27
CA LEU A 94 19.68 -26.79 -54.28
C LEU A 94 20.72 -25.94 -53.53
N GLU A 95 20.47 -24.65 -53.38
CA GLU A 95 21.23 -23.75 -52.52
C GLU A 95 20.41 -23.37 -51.29
N LEU A 96 21.00 -23.50 -50.11
CA LEU A 96 20.33 -23.10 -48.88
C LEU A 96 20.34 -21.58 -48.75
N ILE A 97 19.17 -20.98 -48.66
CA ILE A 97 19.02 -19.57 -48.30
C ILE A 97 19.00 -19.46 -46.77
N PRO A 98 19.90 -18.69 -46.14
CA PRO A 98 19.89 -18.51 -44.70
C PRO A 98 18.58 -17.86 -44.24
N HIS A 99 17.89 -18.47 -43.27
CA HIS A 99 16.61 -17.97 -42.76
C HIS A 99 16.63 -16.49 -42.35
N ALA A 100 17.74 -15.99 -41.80
CA ALA A 100 17.87 -14.60 -41.39
C ALA A 100 17.63 -13.59 -42.54
N VAL A 101 17.92 -13.98 -43.79
CA VAL A 101 17.68 -13.16 -44.99
C VAL A 101 16.19 -12.94 -45.25
N LEU A 102 15.33 -13.85 -44.79
CA LEU A 102 13.88 -13.83 -45.01
C LEU A 102 13.12 -13.17 -43.84
N THR A 103 13.83 -12.65 -42.84
CA THR A 103 13.21 -12.07 -41.64
C THR A 103 12.53 -10.75 -41.98
N GLY A 104 11.25 -10.62 -41.65
CA GLY A 104 10.44 -9.44 -41.94
C GLY A 104 9.59 -9.56 -43.20
N ASP A 105 10.00 -10.41 -44.16
CA ASP A 105 9.28 -10.63 -45.42
C ASP A 105 8.23 -11.77 -45.32
N PHE A 106 8.37 -12.65 -44.33
CA PHE A 106 7.49 -13.80 -44.11
C PHE A 106 7.06 -13.92 -42.63
N PRO A 107 5.94 -14.58 -42.33
CA PRO A 107 5.55 -14.89 -40.95
C PRO A 107 6.67 -15.62 -40.19
N ALA A 108 6.81 -15.33 -38.91
CA ALA A 108 7.95 -15.77 -38.10
C ALA A 108 8.19 -17.29 -38.16
N PHE A 109 7.13 -18.10 -38.15
CA PHE A 109 7.26 -19.56 -38.22
C PHE A 109 7.67 -20.08 -39.60
N PHE A 110 7.36 -19.38 -40.70
CA PHE A 110 7.91 -19.71 -42.02
C PHE A 110 9.42 -19.52 -42.08
N VAL A 111 9.93 -18.57 -41.30
CA VAL A 111 11.37 -18.29 -41.19
C VAL A 111 12.02 -19.27 -40.20
N SER A 112 11.43 -19.49 -39.03
CA SER A 112 12.06 -20.25 -37.95
C SER A 112 11.93 -21.76 -38.08
N ASP A 113 10.87 -22.29 -38.72
CA ASP A 113 10.54 -23.72 -38.67
C ASP A 113 10.80 -24.46 -39.99
N TYR A 114 11.31 -23.74 -41.00
CA TYR A 114 11.63 -24.27 -42.32
C TYR A 114 13.11 -24.09 -42.66
N ALA A 115 13.61 -24.99 -43.51
CA ALA A 115 14.82 -24.83 -44.32
C ALA A 115 14.41 -24.37 -45.72
N HIS A 116 15.14 -23.40 -46.25
CA HIS A 116 14.78 -22.69 -47.47
C HIS A 116 15.73 -23.10 -48.60
N TRP A 117 15.28 -24.00 -49.48
CA TRP A 117 16.11 -24.54 -50.55
C TRP A 117 15.74 -23.93 -51.90
N LEU A 118 16.65 -23.14 -52.47
CA LEU A 118 16.54 -22.58 -53.81
C LEU A 118 17.08 -23.57 -54.84
N ASP A 119 16.23 -24.08 -55.71
CA ASP A 119 16.70 -24.80 -56.89
C ASP A 119 17.32 -23.81 -57.88
N VAL A 120 18.63 -23.91 -58.07
CA VAL A 120 19.43 -22.99 -58.88
C VAL A 120 19.06 -23.09 -60.37
N ASN A 121 18.55 -24.24 -60.81
CA ASN A 121 18.19 -24.46 -62.21
C ASN A 121 16.82 -23.86 -62.53
N THR A 122 15.85 -23.99 -61.61
CA THR A 122 14.47 -23.52 -61.84
C THR A 122 14.21 -22.12 -61.27
N GLY A 123 15.02 -21.65 -60.33
CA GLY A 123 14.76 -20.43 -59.58
C GLY A 123 13.57 -20.56 -58.64
N GLU A 124 13.27 -21.77 -58.15
CA GLU A 124 12.18 -22.02 -57.20
C GLU A 124 12.74 -22.19 -55.78
N LEU A 125 12.22 -21.42 -54.83
CA LEU A 125 12.58 -21.52 -53.42
C LEU A 125 11.52 -22.34 -52.68
N GLU A 126 11.87 -23.56 -52.27
CA GLU A 126 11.00 -24.48 -51.53
C GLU A 126 11.25 -24.36 -50.03
N PHE A 127 10.17 -24.19 -49.26
CA PHE A 127 10.19 -24.13 -47.80
C PHE A 127 9.92 -25.54 -47.27
N ARG A 128 10.97 -26.24 -46.83
CA ARG A 128 10.87 -27.60 -46.28
C ARG A 128 10.88 -27.57 -44.76
N PRO A 129 9.92 -28.21 -44.05
CA PRO A 129 9.93 -28.25 -42.59
C PRO A 129 11.27 -28.80 -42.07
N LEU A 130 11.79 -28.25 -40.97
CA LEU A 130 13.09 -28.68 -40.42
C LEU A 130 13.14 -30.19 -40.11
N ASP A 131 12.01 -30.78 -39.68
CA ASP A 131 11.93 -32.22 -39.37
C ASP A 131 12.05 -33.12 -40.63
N SER A 132 11.81 -32.57 -41.82
CA SER A 132 11.83 -33.27 -43.13
C SER A 132 12.64 -32.48 -44.17
N LEU A 133 13.70 -31.78 -43.74
CA LEU A 133 14.37 -30.76 -44.55
C LEU A 133 15.04 -31.26 -45.85
N TRP A 134 15.20 -32.59 -46.01
CA TRP A 134 15.77 -33.22 -47.22
C TRP A 134 14.70 -33.76 -48.18
N GLU A 135 13.48 -33.95 -47.71
CA GLU A 135 12.38 -34.51 -48.49
C GLU A 135 11.72 -33.36 -49.26
N SER A 136 11.49 -33.53 -50.56
CA SER A 136 10.67 -32.59 -51.33
C SER A 136 9.25 -33.13 -51.38
N SER A 137 8.26 -32.24 -51.29
CA SER A 137 6.85 -32.63 -51.30
C SER A 137 6.03 -31.66 -52.14
N ASP A 138 5.10 -32.20 -52.92
CA ASP A 138 4.17 -31.40 -53.70
C ASP A 138 3.17 -30.61 -52.83
N ASN A 139 3.21 -30.80 -51.51
CA ASN A 139 2.41 -30.05 -50.54
C ASN A 139 3.20 -28.94 -49.81
N TYR A 140 4.49 -28.75 -50.10
CA TYR A 140 5.26 -27.66 -49.47
C TYR A 140 5.06 -26.32 -50.15
N TRP A 141 5.30 -25.26 -49.37
CA TRP A 141 5.24 -23.89 -49.83
C TRP A 141 6.43 -23.56 -50.73
N ARG A 142 6.16 -22.85 -51.82
CA ARG A 142 7.14 -22.53 -52.87
C ARG A 142 7.01 -21.09 -53.31
N LEU A 143 8.14 -20.40 -53.39
CA LEU A 143 8.27 -19.08 -53.97
C LEU A 143 8.89 -19.22 -55.35
N THR A 144 8.15 -18.84 -56.39
CA THR A 144 8.62 -18.93 -57.78
C THR A 144 9.00 -17.56 -58.31
N PHE A 145 10.25 -17.42 -58.75
CA PHE A 145 10.73 -16.21 -59.42
C PHE A 145 10.49 -16.37 -60.92
N SER A 146 9.55 -15.60 -61.50
CA SER A 146 9.31 -15.67 -62.95
C SER A 146 10.53 -15.18 -63.72
N SER A 147 10.93 -15.94 -64.73
CA SER A 147 12.06 -15.63 -65.62
C SER A 147 11.80 -14.40 -66.50
N SER A 148 10.54 -14.02 -66.71
CA SER A 148 10.16 -12.70 -67.18
C SER A 148 9.69 -11.88 -65.99
N MET A 149 10.31 -10.75 -65.69
CA MET A 149 9.89 -9.83 -64.60
C MET A 149 8.50 -9.20 -64.81
N GLN A 150 7.65 -9.80 -65.64
CA GLN A 150 6.28 -9.40 -65.93
C GLN A 150 5.24 -10.15 -65.08
N GLU A 151 5.56 -11.33 -64.53
CA GLU A 151 4.66 -12.01 -63.59
C GLU A 151 5.03 -11.69 -62.12
N PRO A 152 4.03 -11.48 -61.25
CA PRO A 152 4.28 -11.23 -59.85
C PRO A 152 4.88 -12.46 -59.16
N VAL A 153 5.90 -12.24 -58.33
CA VAL A 153 6.46 -13.26 -57.45
C VAL A 153 5.40 -13.63 -56.43
N MET A 154 5.06 -14.92 -56.35
CA MET A 154 3.98 -15.42 -55.51
C MET A 154 4.46 -16.63 -54.72
N MET A 155 4.07 -16.68 -53.45
CA MET A 155 4.28 -17.82 -52.58
C MET A 155 3.04 -18.72 -52.63
N VAL A 156 3.17 -19.93 -53.16
CA VAL A 156 2.07 -20.87 -53.40
C VAL A 156 2.24 -22.14 -52.58
N HIS A 157 1.12 -22.69 -52.12
CA HIS A 157 1.09 -23.98 -51.44
C HIS A 157 1.06 -25.08 -52.51
N GLY A 158 2.09 -25.92 -52.58
CA GLY A 158 2.21 -26.94 -53.60
C GLY A 158 2.59 -26.41 -55.00
N ARG A 159 2.28 -27.16 -56.07
CA ARG A 159 2.72 -26.82 -57.45
C ARG A 159 1.73 -26.02 -58.29
N SER A 160 0.52 -25.78 -57.78
CA SER A 160 -0.51 -25.05 -58.52
C SER A 160 -0.94 -23.81 -57.77
N ARG A 161 -1.17 -22.72 -58.49
CA ARG A 161 -1.84 -21.52 -57.96
C ARG A 161 -3.24 -21.85 -57.40
N SER A 162 -3.85 -22.94 -57.84
CA SER A 162 -5.15 -23.40 -57.35
C SER A 162 -5.13 -23.95 -55.92
N SER A 163 -3.95 -24.24 -55.37
CA SER A 163 -3.79 -24.91 -54.08
C SER A 163 -3.68 -23.95 -52.89
N GLY A 164 -3.64 -22.64 -53.16
CA GLY A 164 -3.56 -21.57 -52.15
C GLY A 164 -2.30 -20.71 -52.31
N SER A 165 -2.41 -19.43 -51.98
CA SER A 165 -1.31 -18.46 -52.02
C SER A 165 -1.19 -17.71 -50.70
N LEU A 166 0.03 -17.36 -50.30
CA LEU A 166 0.30 -16.53 -49.12
C LEU A 166 0.14 -15.06 -49.50
N ILE A 167 -0.58 -14.31 -48.68
CA ILE A 167 -0.71 -12.86 -48.82
C ILE A 167 0.54 -12.20 -48.24
N ASP A 168 1.16 -11.32 -49.02
CA ASP A 168 2.33 -10.53 -48.62
C ASP A 168 2.03 -9.72 -47.34
N VAL A 169 2.91 -9.87 -46.35
CA VAL A 169 2.84 -9.20 -45.03
C VAL A 169 2.91 -7.67 -45.13
N HIS A 170 3.46 -7.13 -46.22
CA HIS A 170 3.54 -5.70 -46.47
C HIS A 170 2.35 -5.14 -47.25
N SER A 171 1.49 -6.01 -47.80
CA SER A 171 0.31 -5.64 -48.58
C SER A 171 -0.72 -4.86 -47.76
N THR A 172 -1.57 -4.10 -48.45
CA THR A 172 -2.70 -3.38 -47.84
C THR A 172 -3.70 -4.35 -47.22
N THR A 173 -3.99 -5.46 -47.89
CA THR A 173 -4.91 -6.51 -47.41
C THR A 173 -4.43 -7.10 -46.09
N PHE A 174 -3.16 -7.47 -46.00
CA PHE A 174 -2.59 -8.00 -44.75
C PHE A 174 -2.67 -6.98 -43.63
N LYS A 175 -2.32 -5.71 -43.89
CA LYS A 175 -2.42 -4.62 -42.91
C LYS A 175 -3.86 -4.38 -42.43
N MET A 176 -4.86 -4.53 -43.30
CA MET A 176 -6.27 -4.41 -42.91
C MET A 176 -6.67 -5.53 -41.95
N ILE A 177 -6.29 -6.77 -42.25
CA ILE A 177 -6.59 -7.95 -41.43
C ILE A 177 -5.85 -7.89 -40.10
N SER A 178 -4.54 -7.64 -40.13
CA SER A 178 -3.72 -7.58 -38.92
C SER A 178 -4.20 -6.48 -37.97
N ASN A 179 -4.66 -5.34 -38.49
CA ASN A 179 -5.26 -4.29 -37.66
C ASN A 179 -6.56 -4.71 -36.96
N ARG A 180 -7.34 -5.63 -37.53
CA ARG A 180 -8.54 -6.18 -36.89
C ARG A 180 -8.22 -7.20 -35.80
N LEU A 181 -7.09 -7.90 -35.93
CA LEU A 181 -6.67 -8.98 -35.02
C LEU A 181 -5.55 -8.57 -34.04
N LYS A 182 -5.04 -7.33 -34.14
CA LYS A 182 -3.93 -6.80 -33.31
C LYS A 182 -4.18 -6.85 -31.81
N ALA A 183 -5.45 -6.96 -31.40
CA ALA A 183 -5.82 -7.09 -29.99
C ALA A 183 -5.44 -8.46 -29.40
N LEU A 184 -5.30 -9.49 -30.25
CA LEU A 184 -4.85 -10.82 -29.84
C LEU A 184 -3.40 -11.10 -30.20
N GLU A 185 -2.97 -10.79 -31.42
CA GLU A 185 -1.70 -11.28 -31.97
C GLU A 185 -0.91 -10.22 -32.74
N SER A 186 0.41 -10.33 -32.67
CA SER A 186 1.32 -9.49 -33.47
C SER A 186 1.26 -9.88 -34.95
N PRO A 187 1.37 -8.91 -35.90
CA PRO A 187 1.42 -9.20 -37.33
C PRO A 187 2.47 -10.25 -37.73
N GLU A 188 3.58 -10.33 -37.00
CA GLU A 188 4.69 -11.26 -37.26
C GLU A 188 4.30 -12.73 -37.14
N TYR A 189 3.27 -13.03 -36.34
CA TYR A 189 2.77 -14.40 -36.12
C TYR A 189 1.47 -14.69 -36.88
N LEU A 190 0.98 -13.77 -37.71
CA LEU A 190 -0.20 -13.99 -38.54
C LEU A 190 0.18 -14.64 -39.86
N THR A 191 -0.56 -15.66 -40.25
CA THR A 191 -0.46 -16.27 -41.58
C THR A 191 -1.78 -16.02 -42.32
N VAL A 192 -1.72 -15.25 -43.41
CA VAL A 192 -2.90 -14.96 -44.23
C VAL A 192 -2.74 -15.63 -45.59
N THR A 193 -3.68 -16.48 -45.96
CA THR A 193 -3.67 -17.20 -47.23
C THR A 193 -4.96 -16.93 -48.01
N SER A 194 -4.87 -17.02 -49.34
CA SER A 194 -6.00 -16.95 -50.25
C SER A 194 -6.08 -18.24 -51.05
N ALA A 195 -7.23 -18.91 -50.98
CA ALA A 195 -7.54 -20.06 -51.84
C ALA A 195 -7.90 -19.60 -53.26
N ALA A 196 -7.96 -20.55 -54.20
CA ALA A 196 -8.30 -20.31 -55.60
C ALA A 196 -9.74 -19.84 -55.82
N SER A 197 -10.63 -20.16 -54.88
CA SER A 197 -12.01 -19.68 -54.80
C SER A 197 -12.12 -18.22 -54.35
N SER A 198 -11.00 -17.55 -54.05
CA SER A 198 -10.94 -16.26 -53.35
C SER A 198 -11.37 -16.31 -51.87
N ASP A 199 -11.44 -17.51 -51.29
CA ASP A 199 -11.66 -17.68 -49.85
C ASP A 199 -10.38 -17.28 -49.11
N LEU A 200 -10.48 -16.21 -48.32
CA LEU A 200 -9.38 -15.71 -47.50
C LEU A 200 -9.40 -16.42 -46.15
N LEU A 201 -8.24 -16.94 -45.73
CA LEU A 201 -8.02 -17.64 -44.48
C LEU A 201 -6.93 -16.92 -43.66
N VAL A 202 -7.17 -16.72 -42.38
CA VAL A 202 -6.25 -16.07 -41.43
C VAL A 202 -6.00 -17.02 -40.27
N ASP A 203 -4.77 -17.47 -40.11
CA ASP A 203 -4.36 -18.34 -39.03
C ASP A 203 -3.54 -17.56 -37.99
N LEU A 204 -3.85 -17.80 -36.72
CA LEU A 204 -3.11 -17.35 -35.53
C LEU A 204 -2.52 -18.60 -34.87
N PRO A 205 -1.36 -19.10 -35.33
CA PRO A 205 -0.88 -20.43 -34.96
C PRO A 205 -0.62 -20.58 -33.46
N ARG A 206 -0.18 -19.51 -32.77
CA ARG A 206 0.10 -19.52 -31.32
C ARG A 206 -1.16 -19.73 -30.49
N PHE A 207 -2.27 -19.16 -30.94
CA PHE A 207 -3.58 -19.31 -30.29
C PHE A 207 -4.37 -20.54 -30.77
N ARG A 208 -3.93 -21.18 -31.87
CA ARG A 208 -4.69 -22.20 -32.61
C ARG A 208 -6.08 -21.72 -33.02
N LEU A 209 -6.16 -20.43 -33.37
CA LEU A 209 -7.35 -19.80 -33.90
C LEU A 209 -7.20 -19.60 -35.40
N SER A 210 -8.28 -19.81 -36.13
CA SER A 210 -8.37 -19.58 -37.57
C SER A 210 -9.65 -18.83 -37.89
N PHE A 211 -9.56 -17.85 -38.78
CA PHE A 211 -10.67 -17.07 -39.28
C PHE A 211 -10.73 -17.15 -40.79
N PHE A 212 -11.91 -17.03 -41.38
CA PHE A 212 -12.08 -16.94 -42.81
C PHE A 212 -13.01 -15.78 -43.17
N LEU A 213 -12.86 -15.25 -44.37
CA LEU A 213 -13.78 -14.24 -44.89
C LEU A 213 -15.04 -14.95 -45.40
N ASN A 214 -16.18 -14.69 -44.76
CA ASN A 214 -17.43 -15.33 -45.12
C ASN A 214 -18.15 -14.59 -46.27
N SER A 215 -19.29 -15.11 -46.71
CA SER A 215 -20.07 -14.52 -47.82
C SER A 215 -20.58 -13.10 -47.53
N SER A 216 -20.68 -12.73 -46.25
CA SER A 216 -21.08 -11.40 -45.78
C SER A 216 -19.88 -10.43 -45.72
N MET A 217 -18.69 -10.85 -46.15
CA MET A 217 -17.42 -10.11 -46.07
C MET A 217 -16.99 -9.81 -44.62
N ASP A 218 -17.48 -10.59 -43.67
CA ASP A 218 -17.05 -10.54 -42.27
C ASP A 218 -15.99 -11.62 -42.00
N LEU A 219 -15.08 -11.35 -41.07
CA LEU A 219 -14.11 -12.35 -40.59
C LEU A 219 -14.79 -13.26 -39.57
N GLU A 220 -15.10 -14.49 -39.99
CA GLU A 220 -15.75 -15.52 -39.19
C GLU A 220 -14.74 -16.49 -38.59
N SER A 221 -14.96 -16.89 -37.34
CA SER A 221 -14.11 -17.85 -36.64
C SER A 221 -14.42 -19.29 -37.05
N LYS A 222 -13.41 -20.07 -37.44
CA LYS A 222 -13.53 -21.52 -37.63
C LYS A 222 -13.67 -22.27 -36.30
N ASN A 223 -13.06 -21.75 -35.24
CA ASN A 223 -13.07 -22.36 -33.92
C ASN A 223 -14.37 -22.10 -33.16
N MET A 224 -15.11 -21.07 -33.55
CA MET A 224 -16.39 -20.68 -32.96
C MET A 224 -17.39 -20.41 -34.09
N PRO A 225 -17.94 -21.47 -34.72
CA PRO A 225 -18.80 -21.32 -35.90
C PRO A 225 -19.97 -20.36 -35.67
N GLY A 226 -20.28 -19.54 -36.68
CA GLY A 226 -21.34 -18.53 -36.59
C GLY A 226 -20.97 -17.30 -35.76
N MET A 227 -19.70 -17.14 -35.38
CA MET A 227 -19.20 -15.94 -34.67
C MET A 227 -18.24 -15.16 -35.57
N VAL A 228 -18.53 -13.88 -35.78
CA VAL A 228 -17.74 -12.94 -36.58
C VAL A 228 -17.12 -11.86 -35.71
N ILE A 229 -16.02 -11.25 -36.17
CA ILE A 229 -15.40 -10.10 -35.49
C ILE A 229 -16.39 -8.94 -35.44
N ASP A 230 -16.69 -8.44 -34.24
CA ASP A 230 -17.63 -7.35 -34.05
C ASP A 230 -17.03 -6.01 -34.52
N ASN A 231 -17.83 -5.15 -35.12
CA ASN A 231 -17.41 -3.78 -35.40
C ASN A 231 -17.38 -2.93 -34.11
N ASN A 232 -18.23 -3.26 -33.14
CA ASN A 232 -18.16 -2.71 -31.80
C ASN A 232 -17.19 -3.53 -30.93
N GLN A 233 -15.96 -3.04 -30.76
CA GLN A 233 -14.95 -3.67 -29.91
C GLN A 233 -15.06 -3.31 -28.42
N SER A 234 -16.19 -2.74 -27.97
CA SER A 234 -16.47 -2.55 -26.54
C SER A 234 -17.23 -3.74 -25.97
N SER A 235 -16.70 -4.29 -24.87
CA SER A 235 -17.40 -5.23 -24.01
C SER A 235 -18.38 -4.55 -23.03
N GLY A 236 -18.38 -3.21 -22.96
CA GLY A 236 -19.16 -2.45 -21.96
C GLY A 236 -18.53 -2.43 -20.57
N THR A 237 -17.31 -2.95 -20.42
CA THR A 237 -16.52 -2.97 -19.19
C THR A 237 -15.02 -2.97 -19.52
N MET A 238 -14.15 -2.93 -18.51
CA MET A 238 -12.69 -2.97 -18.66
C MET A 238 -12.16 -1.87 -19.60
N PHE A 239 -12.70 -0.65 -19.47
CA PHE A 239 -12.29 0.45 -20.32
C PHE A 239 -10.79 0.74 -20.15
N GLY A 240 -10.08 0.83 -21.27
CA GLY A 240 -8.63 0.96 -21.28
C GLY A 240 -7.87 -0.33 -21.59
N LEU A 241 -8.52 -1.50 -21.52
CA LEU A 241 -7.95 -2.76 -22.00
C LEU A 241 -7.91 -2.80 -23.53
N ARG A 242 -6.70 -2.84 -24.09
CA ARG A 242 -6.46 -2.89 -25.53
C ARG A 242 -6.43 -4.30 -26.09
N SER A 243 -5.93 -5.25 -25.31
CA SER A 243 -5.80 -6.65 -25.69
C SER A 243 -7.13 -7.39 -25.50
N GLN A 244 -8.19 -6.94 -26.18
CA GLN A 244 -9.50 -7.60 -26.20
C GLN A 244 -10.04 -7.65 -27.63
N LEU A 245 -10.47 -8.84 -28.07
CA LEU A 245 -11.14 -9.02 -29.36
C LEU A 245 -12.58 -9.46 -29.13
N ILE A 246 -13.54 -8.66 -29.58
CA ILE A 246 -14.96 -8.97 -29.48
C ILE A 246 -15.44 -9.70 -30.72
N LEU A 247 -16.14 -10.81 -30.50
CA LEU A 247 -16.90 -11.53 -31.51
C LEU A 247 -18.41 -11.40 -31.22
N ARG A 248 -19.22 -11.36 -32.28
CA ARG A 248 -20.70 -11.39 -32.23
C ARG A 248 -21.22 -12.55 -33.07
N ALA A 249 -22.43 -13.00 -32.78
CA ALA A 249 -23.16 -13.90 -33.68
C ALA A 249 -23.30 -13.25 -35.08
N GLU A 250 -23.10 -14.04 -36.13
CA GLU A 250 -23.35 -13.60 -37.51
C GLU A 250 -24.84 -13.43 -37.77
N ASP A 251 -25.63 -14.44 -37.39
CA ASP A 251 -27.07 -14.48 -37.59
C ASP A 251 -27.79 -13.40 -36.80
N SER A 252 -28.66 -12.64 -37.47
CA SER A 252 -29.36 -11.51 -36.86
C SER A 252 -30.34 -11.93 -35.76
N ALA A 253 -30.99 -13.09 -35.86
CA ALA A 253 -31.90 -13.58 -34.83
C ALA A 253 -31.13 -14.08 -33.60
N ALA A 254 -29.97 -14.72 -33.81
CA ALA A 254 -29.07 -15.13 -32.76
C ALA A 254 -28.40 -13.93 -32.06
N MET A 255 -28.19 -12.81 -32.76
CA MET A 255 -27.71 -11.57 -32.16
C MET A 255 -28.65 -11.01 -31.09
N GLU A 256 -29.96 -11.22 -31.23
CA GLU A 256 -30.97 -10.79 -30.24
C GLU A 256 -30.98 -11.66 -28.98
N LEU A 257 -30.32 -12.83 -29.01
CA LEU A 257 -30.26 -13.71 -27.85
C LEU A 257 -29.22 -13.21 -26.83
N PRO A 258 -29.45 -13.46 -25.53
CA PRO A 258 -28.44 -13.20 -24.51
C PRO A 258 -27.15 -13.97 -24.83
N ARG A 259 -26.01 -13.38 -24.48
CA ARG A 259 -24.68 -13.99 -24.69
C ARG A 259 -24.32 -14.23 -26.16
N SER A 260 -24.95 -13.49 -27.08
CA SER A 260 -24.63 -13.48 -28.51
C SER A 260 -23.26 -12.86 -28.84
N ARG A 261 -22.72 -12.07 -27.91
CA ARG A 261 -21.37 -11.49 -28.00
C ARG A 261 -20.42 -12.14 -26.99
N ARG A 262 -19.14 -12.20 -27.32
CA ARG A 262 -18.08 -12.70 -26.44
C ARG A 262 -16.78 -11.94 -26.65
N VAL A 263 -15.96 -11.90 -25.62
CA VAL A 263 -14.64 -11.28 -25.62
C VAL A 263 -13.56 -12.33 -25.46
N LEU A 264 -12.59 -12.29 -26.37
CA LEU A 264 -11.36 -13.08 -26.32
C LEU A 264 -10.24 -12.20 -25.77
N ILE A 265 -9.59 -12.66 -24.71
CA ILE A 265 -8.50 -11.93 -24.05
C ILE A 265 -7.29 -12.86 -23.96
N PRO A 266 -6.11 -12.50 -24.49
CA PRO A 266 -4.93 -13.32 -24.40
C PRO A 266 -4.47 -13.44 -22.95
N HIS A 267 -3.91 -14.58 -22.58
CA HIS A 267 -3.26 -14.78 -21.29
C HIS A 267 -1.79 -14.40 -21.41
N GLY A 268 -1.35 -13.46 -20.59
CA GLY A 268 0.03 -12.99 -20.60
C GLY A 268 0.33 -12.01 -19.47
N SER A 269 1.50 -11.38 -19.56
CA SER A 269 1.97 -10.39 -18.61
C SER A 269 1.25 -9.06 -18.83
N ILE A 270 0.45 -8.65 -17.85
CA ILE A 270 -0.32 -7.40 -17.91
C ILE A 270 0.60 -6.22 -17.60
N ARG A 271 0.64 -5.26 -18.53
CA ARG A 271 1.34 -3.98 -18.41
C ARG A 271 0.31 -2.87 -18.41
N PHE A 272 0.48 -1.91 -17.51
CA PHE A 272 -0.41 -0.75 -17.44
C PHE A 272 0.38 0.55 -17.33
N ALA A 273 -0.18 1.60 -17.90
CA ALA A 273 0.38 2.95 -17.83
C ALA A 273 -0.74 3.98 -17.76
N SER A 274 -0.54 5.03 -16.95
CA SER A 274 -1.47 6.16 -16.89
C SER A 274 -1.42 6.98 -18.19
N ARG A 275 -2.57 7.24 -18.80
CA ARG A 275 -2.69 8.10 -19.98
C ARG A 275 -3.87 9.07 -19.82
N GLY A 276 -3.56 10.30 -19.43
CA GLY A 276 -4.58 11.31 -19.16
C GLY A 276 -5.43 10.91 -17.97
N TYR A 277 -6.75 10.75 -18.18
CA TYR A 277 -7.70 10.37 -17.14
C TYR A 277 -8.00 8.86 -17.08
N HIS A 278 -7.42 8.05 -17.97
CA HIS A 278 -7.64 6.60 -18.04
C HIS A 278 -6.32 5.83 -17.93
N VAL A 279 -6.39 4.58 -17.48
CA VAL A 279 -5.27 3.63 -17.55
C VAL A 279 -5.35 2.91 -18.89
N LEU A 280 -4.21 2.77 -19.57
CA LEU A 280 -4.08 1.85 -20.68
C LEU A 280 -3.52 0.53 -20.17
N VAL A 281 -4.17 -0.56 -20.56
CA VAL A 281 -3.76 -1.92 -20.19
C VAL A 281 -3.51 -2.71 -21.46
N ASP A 282 -2.28 -3.21 -21.59
CA ASP A 282 -1.79 -4.04 -22.70
C ASP A 282 -1.31 -5.38 -22.12
N ILE A 283 -1.55 -6.47 -22.85
CA ILE A 283 -1.14 -7.82 -22.44
C ILE A 283 0.00 -8.28 -23.34
N ASP A 284 1.15 -8.53 -22.73
CA ASP A 284 2.33 -9.06 -23.39
C ASP A 284 2.31 -10.60 -23.36
N THR A 285 2.26 -11.20 -24.55
CA THR A 285 2.23 -12.65 -24.76
C THR A 285 3.62 -13.24 -25.02
N GLY A 286 4.68 -12.42 -25.04
CA GLY A 286 6.05 -12.84 -25.30
C GLY A 286 6.22 -13.53 -26.67
N ASP A 287 7.24 -14.38 -26.77
CA ASP A 287 7.58 -15.13 -28.00
C ASP A 287 7.22 -16.62 -27.91
N GLU A 288 6.38 -17.01 -26.93
CA GLU A 288 6.01 -18.40 -26.70
C GLU A 288 5.27 -19.00 -27.90
N ARG A 289 5.58 -20.25 -28.26
CA ARG A 289 4.93 -20.97 -29.38
C ARG A 289 3.44 -21.21 -29.20
N ARG A 290 2.93 -21.20 -27.96
CA ARG A 290 1.52 -21.37 -27.66
C ARG A 290 1.10 -20.33 -26.64
N VAL A 291 0.07 -19.56 -26.97
CA VAL A 291 -0.50 -18.56 -26.07
C VAL A 291 -1.91 -19.00 -25.72
N LEU A 292 -2.23 -19.00 -24.41
CA LEU A 292 -3.57 -19.26 -23.94
C LEU A 292 -4.43 -18.00 -24.07
N TYR A 293 -5.74 -18.15 -24.15
CA TYR A 293 -6.67 -17.04 -24.12
C TYR A 293 -7.90 -17.42 -23.29
N HIS A 294 -8.58 -16.41 -22.76
CA HIS A 294 -9.82 -16.55 -22.04
C HIS A 294 -10.99 -16.11 -22.92
N ASP A 295 -12.06 -16.91 -22.92
CA ASP A 295 -13.32 -16.63 -23.61
C ASP A 295 -14.38 -16.28 -22.54
N TYR A 296 -14.82 -15.02 -22.55
CA TYR A 296 -15.93 -14.57 -21.72
C TYR A 296 -17.13 -14.19 -22.58
N LYS A 297 -18.29 -14.77 -22.28
CA LYS A 297 -19.55 -14.38 -22.94
C LYS A 297 -20.11 -13.13 -22.27
N ILE A 298 -20.61 -12.19 -23.06
CA ILE A 298 -21.18 -10.93 -22.58
C ILE A 298 -22.67 -11.15 -22.30
N ASP A 299 -23.05 -11.21 -21.04
CA ASP A 299 -24.44 -11.31 -20.62
C ASP A 299 -24.98 -9.90 -20.33
N THR A 300 -25.74 -9.37 -21.28
CA THR A 300 -26.36 -8.04 -21.17
C THR A 300 -27.62 -8.04 -20.32
N ASP A 301 -28.23 -9.21 -20.09
CA ASP A 301 -29.49 -9.32 -19.36
C ASP A 301 -29.22 -9.22 -17.86
N LEU A 302 -28.18 -9.93 -17.39
CA LEU A 302 -27.76 -9.93 -15.99
C LEU A 302 -26.57 -8.98 -15.73
N GLY A 303 -26.01 -8.39 -16.77
CA GLY A 303 -24.94 -7.39 -16.66
C GLY A 303 -23.62 -7.94 -16.14
N PHE A 304 -23.11 -9.04 -16.69
CA PHE A 304 -21.78 -9.53 -16.33
C PHE A 304 -21.08 -10.34 -17.43
N LEU A 305 -19.78 -10.56 -17.25
CA LEU A 305 -18.98 -11.41 -18.12
C LEU A 305 -18.97 -12.86 -17.59
N VAL A 306 -19.58 -13.77 -18.35
CA VAL A 306 -19.67 -15.19 -18.02
C VAL A 306 -18.36 -15.87 -18.39
N SER A 307 -17.66 -16.45 -17.41
CA SER A 307 -16.50 -17.32 -17.63
C SER A 307 -16.95 -18.77 -17.78
N ASN A 308 -16.47 -19.46 -18.82
CA ASN A 308 -16.78 -20.87 -19.06
C ASN A 308 -15.81 -21.84 -18.35
N VAL A 309 -14.74 -21.32 -17.73
CA VAL A 309 -13.57 -22.09 -17.27
C VAL A 309 -13.18 -21.69 -15.84
N GLY A 310 -12.50 -22.62 -15.16
CA GLY A 310 -12.16 -22.64 -13.73
C GLY A 310 -11.49 -21.39 -13.14
N LEU A 311 -11.03 -21.53 -11.90
CA LEU A 311 -10.63 -20.41 -11.04
C LEU A 311 -9.67 -19.42 -11.73
N THR A 312 -8.70 -19.89 -12.52
CA THR A 312 -7.74 -19.05 -13.24
C THR A 312 -8.40 -18.02 -14.15
N SER A 313 -9.39 -18.42 -14.95
CA SER A 313 -10.09 -17.52 -15.87
C SER A 313 -10.86 -16.45 -15.10
N LYS A 314 -11.45 -16.82 -13.96
CA LYS A 314 -12.14 -15.88 -13.07
C LYS A 314 -11.17 -14.90 -12.42
N LEU A 315 -10.08 -15.38 -11.84
CA LEU A 315 -9.06 -14.53 -11.21
C LEU A 315 -8.39 -13.59 -12.22
N TYR A 316 -8.18 -14.05 -13.47
CA TYR A 316 -7.67 -13.20 -14.53
C TYR A 316 -8.64 -12.06 -14.85
N LYS A 317 -9.93 -12.37 -14.99
CA LYS A 317 -11.00 -11.38 -15.18
C LYS A 317 -11.08 -10.37 -14.03
N VAL A 318 -11.04 -10.86 -12.78
CA VAL A 318 -10.99 -10.03 -11.56
C VAL A 318 -9.81 -9.06 -11.62
N TYR A 319 -8.62 -9.56 -11.95
CA TYR A 319 -7.42 -8.74 -12.02
C TYR A 319 -7.55 -7.65 -13.09
N LEU A 320 -8.12 -7.98 -14.26
CA LEU A 320 -8.39 -7.02 -15.33
C LEU A 320 -9.38 -5.93 -14.92
N HIS A 321 -10.51 -6.27 -14.28
CA HIS A 321 -11.44 -5.27 -13.73
C HIS A 321 -10.74 -4.36 -12.72
N ALA A 322 -9.93 -4.92 -11.82
CA ALA A 322 -9.23 -4.13 -10.81
C ALA A 322 -8.27 -3.09 -11.43
N VAL A 323 -7.44 -3.49 -12.40
CA VAL A 323 -6.46 -2.57 -13.03
C VAL A 323 -7.09 -1.56 -13.98
N THR A 324 -8.30 -1.81 -14.47
CA THR A 324 -9.05 -0.90 -15.37
C THR A 324 -10.10 -0.03 -14.65
N SER A 325 -10.12 -0.05 -13.32
CA SER A 325 -11.10 0.68 -12.51
C SER A 325 -11.08 2.20 -12.71
N HIS A 326 -12.27 2.82 -12.67
CA HIS A 326 -12.49 4.26 -12.79
C HIS A 326 -13.51 4.72 -11.73
N CYS A 327 -13.59 6.04 -11.48
CA CYS A 327 -14.67 6.64 -10.68
C CYS A 327 -16.08 6.48 -11.25
N LEU A 328 -16.23 6.11 -12.52
CA LEU A 328 -17.52 5.84 -13.14
C LEU A 328 -17.72 4.33 -13.19
N SER A 329 -18.96 3.89 -12.99
CA SER A 329 -19.34 2.50 -13.19
C SER A 329 -19.24 2.11 -14.66
N ASP A 330 -18.81 0.88 -14.91
CA ASP A 330 -18.84 0.28 -16.23
C ASP A 330 -20.30 0.01 -16.65
N PRO A 331 -20.72 0.40 -17.87
CA PRO A 331 -22.12 0.27 -18.30
C PRO A 331 -22.66 -1.16 -18.30
N LEU A 332 -21.83 -2.18 -18.56
CA LEU A 332 -22.27 -3.58 -18.54
C LEU A 332 -22.61 -4.03 -17.13
N VAL A 333 -21.70 -3.79 -16.17
CA VAL A 333 -21.79 -4.35 -14.81
C VAL A 333 -22.44 -3.42 -13.79
N GLY A 334 -22.67 -2.15 -14.12
CA GLY A 334 -23.21 -1.15 -13.20
C GLY A 334 -22.30 -0.81 -12.01
N ARG A 335 -21.12 -1.40 -11.95
CA ARG A 335 -20.10 -1.28 -10.90
C ARG A 335 -18.80 -0.72 -11.48
N SER A 336 -17.99 -0.05 -10.67
CA SER A 336 -16.60 0.25 -11.08
C SER A 336 -15.79 -1.05 -11.14
N GLY A 337 -14.66 -1.03 -11.86
CA GLY A 337 -13.78 -2.19 -11.95
C GLY A 337 -13.32 -2.73 -10.59
N THR A 338 -13.08 -1.86 -9.60
CA THR A 338 -12.72 -2.28 -8.23
C THR A 338 -13.89 -2.93 -7.51
N GLU A 339 -15.09 -2.38 -7.66
CA GLU A 339 -16.31 -2.92 -7.06
C GLU A 339 -16.63 -4.31 -7.63
N GLU A 340 -16.56 -4.47 -8.97
CA GLU A 340 -16.81 -5.74 -9.65
C GLU A 340 -15.75 -6.79 -9.28
N ALA A 341 -14.46 -6.41 -9.28
CA ALA A 341 -13.39 -7.31 -8.90
C ALA A 341 -13.54 -7.83 -7.47
N LEU A 342 -13.90 -6.96 -6.51
CA LEU A 342 -14.13 -7.37 -5.12
C LEU A 342 -15.40 -8.22 -4.98
N HIS A 343 -16.48 -7.86 -5.68
CA HIS A 343 -17.72 -8.63 -5.72
C HIS A 343 -17.45 -10.08 -6.17
N GLU A 344 -16.70 -10.26 -7.26
CA GLU A 344 -16.32 -11.59 -7.74
C GLU A 344 -15.38 -12.35 -6.80
N LEU A 345 -14.41 -11.68 -6.17
CA LEU A 345 -13.53 -12.30 -5.17
C LEU A 345 -14.31 -12.80 -3.95
N TYR A 346 -15.35 -12.07 -3.53
CA TYR A 346 -16.20 -12.47 -2.41
C TYR A 346 -17.20 -13.57 -2.77
N ALA A 347 -17.52 -13.75 -4.06
CA ALA A 347 -18.46 -14.76 -4.50
C ALA A 347 -17.99 -16.18 -4.15
N ALA A 348 -18.93 -17.06 -3.81
CA ALA A 348 -18.65 -18.46 -3.46
C ALA A 348 -17.86 -19.20 -4.56
N GLY A 349 -18.04 -18.80 -5.82
CA GLY A 349 -17.31 -19.38 -6.93
C GLY A 349 -15.80 -19.09 -6.93
N SER A 350 -15.29 -18.17 -6.09
CA SER A 350 -13.85 -17.96 -5.87
C SER A 350 -13.28 -18.87 -4.79
N PHE A 351 -14.15 -19.60 -4.08
CA PHE A 351 -13.82 -20.64 -3.09
C PHE A 351 -14.15 -22.05 -3.61
N SER A 352 -14.55 -22.16 -4.89
CA SER A 352 -14.93 -23.42 -5.51
C SER A 352 -13.75 -24.00 -6.28
N PHE A 353 -12.81 -24.59 -5.55
CA PHE A 353 -11.63 -25.29 -6.08
C PHE A 353 -11.22 -26.43 -5.14
N GLN A 354 -10.57 -27.46 -5.68
CA GLN A 354 -10.05 -28.56 -4.87
C GLN A 354 -8.65 -28.24 -4.32
N ARG A 355 -7.81 -27.64 -5.16
CA ARG A 355 -6.47 -27.15 -4.83
C ARG A 355 -6.15 -25.94 -5.70
N LEU A 356 -5.36 -25.00 -5.19
CA LEU A 356 -4.91 -23.86 -5.98
C LEU A 356 -3.77 -24.26 -6.91
N ASP A 357 -3.88 -23.91 -8.19
CA ASP A 357 -2.79 -24.06 -9.13
C ASP A 357 -1.75 -22.94 -8.94
N PRO A 358 -0.49 -23.13 -9.40
CA PRO A 358 0.54 -22.09 -9.31
C PRO A 358 0.16 -20.78 -10.01
N VAL A 359 -0.60 -20.88 -11.12
CA VAL A 359 -1.08 -19.71 -11.86
C VAL A 359 -2.14 -18.95 -11.05
N ASP A 360 -3.04 -19.65 -10.36
CA ASP A 360 -4.05 -19.04 -9.48
C ASP A 360 -3.39 -18.30 -8.33
N THR A 361 -2.41 -18.95 -7.70
CA THR A 361 -1.60 -18.38 -6.61
C THR A 361 -0.90 -17.11 -7.07
N GLN A 362 -0.27 -17.12 -8.24
CA GLN A 362 0.37 -15.94 -8.81
C GLN A 362 -0.63 -14.81 -9.10
N LEU A 363 -1.83 -15.12 -9.60
CA LEU A 363 -2.88 -14.13 -9.84
C LEU A 363 -3.40 -13.53 -8.54
N LEU A 364 -3.63 -14.34 -7.50
CA LEU A 364 -4.02 -13.87 -6.18
C LEU A 364 -2.97 -12.95 -5.55
N HIS A 365 -1.67 -13.27 -5.69
CA HIS A 365 -0.61 -12.36 -5.26
C HIS A 365 -0.61 -11.04 -6.05
N LYS A 366 -0.81 -11.08 -7.37
CA LYS A 366 -0.94 -9.86 -8.19
C LYS A 366 -2.13 -9.01 -7.75
N ILE A 367 -3.28 -9.63 -7.52
CA ILE A 367 -4.47 -8.95 -6.99
C ILE A 367 -4.18 -8.33 -5.61
N ALA A 368 -3.61 -9.10 -4.69
CA ALA A 368 -3.25 -8.61 -3.36
C ALA A 368 -2.30 -7.40 -3.42
N SER A 369 -1.34 -7.41 -4.35
CA SER A 369 -0.36 -6.33 -4.55
C SER A 369 -0.96 -5.00 -5.02
N LEU A 370 -2.22 -5.00 -5.48
CA LEU A 370 -2.96 -3.76 -5.76
C LEU A 370 -3.34 -3.00 -4.47
N THR A 371 -3.12 -3.59 -3.30
CA THR A 371 -3.29 -2.90 -2.02
C THR A 371 -2.09 -1.98 -1.76
N PRO A 372 -2.30 -0.67 -1.49
CA PRO A 372 -1.21 0.23 -1.15
C PRO A 372 -0.40 -0.27 0.04
N THR A 373 0.92 -0.28 -0.08
CA THR A 373 1.80 -0.64 1.03
C THR A 373 1.76 0.44 2.10
N ARG A 374 1.73 0.05 3.37
CA ARG A 374 1.62 0.99 4.50
C ARG A 374 2.58 0.56 5.60
N THR A 375 3.43 1.48 6.03
CA THR A 375 4.42 1.24 7.09
C THR A 375 4.47 2.40 8.07
N PHE A 376 4.84 2.12 9.31
CA PHE A 376 5.03 3.15 10.32
C PHE A 376 6.33 3.93 10.08
N TYR A 377 6.26 5.24 10.29
CA TYR A 377 7.44 6.12 10.29
C TYR A 377 7.46 7.01 11.55
N PRO A 378 8.62 7.18 12.19
CA PRO A 378 9.69 6.19 12.26
C PRO A 378 9.13 4.85 12.78
N ALA A 379 9.63 3.72 12.26
CA ALA A 379 9.08 2.39 12.54
C ALA A 379 8.99 2.05 14.04
N HIS A 380 9.94 2.54 14.84
CA HIS A 380 10.00 2.32 16.29
C HIS A 380 9.03 3.20 17.10
N LEU A 381 8.65 4.37 16.58
CA LEU A 381 7.74 5.30 17.27
C LEU A 381 6.27 5.06 16.91
N LYS A 382 6.00 4.49 15.73
CA LYS A 382 4.64 4.34 15.17
C LYS A 382 3.85 5.66 15.14
N ALA A 383 4.55 6.79 15.04
CA ALA A 383 3.98 8.13 15.16
C ALA A 383 3.23 8.60 13.90
N MET A 384 3.69 8.21 12.71
CA MET A 384 3.05 8.51 11.43
C MET A 384 3.07 7.30 10.49
N GLN A 385 2.40 7.40 9.34
CA GLN A 385 2.44 6.39 8.29
C GLN A 385 3.17 6.91 7.05
N ASN A 386 3.83 6.00 6.36
CA ASN A 386 4.21 6.14 4.97
C ASN A 386 3.35 5.20 4.11
N ALA A 387 2.91 5.66 2.94
CA ALA A 387 2.06 4.88 2.03
C ALA A 387 2.70 4.82 0.64
N GLY A 388 2.97 3.61 0.16
CA GLY A 388 3.49 3.36 -1.20
C GLY A 388 2.36 2.97 -2.14
N TRP A 389 2.16 3.76 -3.18
CA TRP A 389 1.18 3.53 -4.25
C TRP A 389 1.90 3.02 -5.51
N SER A 390 1.22 2.18 -6.28
CA SER A 390 1.64 1.82 -7.63
C SER A 390 1.22 2.88 -8.65
N ASP A 391 1.76 2.81 -9.88
CA ASP A 391 1.43 3.69 -11.03
C ASP A 391 0.02 3.43 -11.62
N LEU A 392 -0.94 3.10 -10.76
CA LEU A 392 -2.36 2.96 -11.05
C LEU A 392 -3.15 4.07 -10.36
N SER A 393 -4.38 4.29 -10.85
CA SER A 393 -5.33 5.16 -10.16
C SER A 393 -5.50 4.73 -8.70
N PRO A 394 -5.59 5.67 -7.73
CA PRO A 394 -5.94 5.33 -6.35
C PRO A 394 -7.24 4.54 -6.23
N LEU A 395 -8.15 4.67 -7.21
CA LEU A 395 -9.42 3.95 -7.26
C LEU A 395 -9.25 2.47 -7.61
N SER A 396 -8.19 2.11 -8.34
CA SER A 396 -7.79 0.72 -8.64
C SER A 396 -7.05 0.05 -7.47
N GLN A 397 -6.72 0.82 -6.42
CA GLN A 397 -5.86 0.36 -5.33
C GLN A 397 -6.62 0.33 -4.00
N HIS A 398 -7.20 -0.84 -3.68
CA HIS A 398 -8.14 -1.01 -2.58
C HIS A 398 -7.65 -2.02 -1.54
N HIS A 399 -7.86 -1.72 -0.24
CA HIS A 399 -7.48 -2.57 0.89
C HIS A 399 -8.18 -3.93 0.90
N GLY A 400 -9.37 -4.00 0.31
CA GLY A 400 -10.13 -5.23 0.16
C GLY A 400 -9.43 -6.30 -0.67
N PHE A 401 -8.55 -5.95 -1.62
CA PHE A 401 -7.89 -6.94 -2.46
C PHE A 401 -6.97 -7.88 -1.66
N TYR A 402 -6.13 -7.32 -0.79
CA TYR A 402 -5.30 -8.12 0.10
C TYR A 402 -6.14 -8.98 1.05
N LEU A 403 -7.19 -8.41 1.65
CA LEU A 403 -8.06 -9.14 2.58
C LEU A 403 -8.78 -10.30 1.89
N SER A 404 -9.32 -10.09 0.68
CA SER A 404 -9.99 -11.13 -0.10
C SER A 404 -9.03 -12.23 -0.52
N ALA A 405 -7.84 -11.87 -1.04
CA ALA A 405 -6.83 -12.83 -1.42
C ALA A 405 -6.37 -13.65 -0.21
N ARG A 406 -6.15 -13.01 0.94
CA ARG A 406 -5.81 -13.68 2.20
C ARG A 406 -6.88 -14.68 2.62
N SER A 407 -8.16 -14.32 2.58
CA SER A 407 -9.24 -15.27 2.88
C SER A 407 -9.28 -16.49 1.93
N ILE A 408 -8.97 -16.28 0.64
CA ILE A 408 -8.87 -17.39 -0.33
C ILE A 408 -7.66 -18.28 -0.01
N PHE A 409 -6.52 -17.70 0.33
CA PHE A 409 -5.32 -18.45 0.75
C PHE A 409 -5.52 -19.19 2.07
N GLU A 410 -6.19 -18.59 3.05
CA GLU A 410 -6.57 -19.25 4.31
C GLU A 410 -7.47 -20.46 4.03
N TYR A 411 -8.46 -20.31 3.14
CA TYR A 411 -9.30 -21.42 2.70
C TYR A 411 -8.48 -22.52 2.00
N ALA A 412 -7.58 -22.15 1.09
CA ALA A 412 -6.70 -23.10 0.42
C ALA A 412 -5.78 -23.84 1.41
N THR A 413 -5.22 -23.13 2.38
CA THR A 413 -4.40 -23.71 3.45
C THR A 413 -5.18 -24.76 4.25
N ASN A 414 -6.46 -24.51 4.54
CA ASN A 414 -7.32 -25.49 5.20
C ASN A 414 -7.58 -26.74 4.35
N LEU A 415 -7.55 -26.62 3.02
CA LEU A 415 -7.68 -27.76 2.10
C LEU A 415 -6.38 -28.57 1.95
N GLU A 416 -5.22 -28.01 2.30
CA GLU A 416 -3.94 -28.72 2.20
C GLU A 416 -3.85 -29.95 3.13
N ILE A 417 -4.74 -30.08 4.12
CA ILE A 417 -4.87 -31.29 4.95
C ILE A 417 -5.15 -32.57 4.12
N PHE A 418 -5.69 -32.43 2.91
CA PHE A 418 -6.00 -33.55 2.02
C PHE A 418 -4.82 -33.97 1.12
N TYR A 419 -3.66 -33.32 1.23
CA TYR A 419 -2.51 -33.55 0.35
C TYR A 419 -1.21 -33.82 1.14
N GLU A 420 -0.32 -34.66 0.59
CA GLU A 420 0.93 -35.07 1.26
C GLU A 420 1.98 -33.94 1.38
N HIS A 421 1.95 -32.99 0.44
CA HIS A 421 2.91 -31.89 0.36
C HIS A 421 2.16 -30.58 0.49
N SER A 422 2.39 -29.86 1.59
CA SER A 422 1.78 -28.53 1.78
C SER A 422 2.49 -27.48 0.94
N ILE A 423 1.70 -26.62 0.31
CA ILE A 423 2.18 -25.41 -0.35
C ILE A 423 2.10 -24.25 0.63
N ASP A 424 3.15 -23.44 0.71
CA ASP A 424 3.10 -22.18 1.46
C ASP A 424 2.42 -21.09 0.61
N PHE A 425 1.32 -20.55 1.14
CA PHE A 425 0.55 -19.47 0.53
C PHE A 425 0.83 -18.10 1.19
N SER A 426 1.99 -17.94 1.82
CA SER A 426 2.36 -16.71 2.52
C SER A 426 2.27 -15.47 1.62
N THR A 427 1.58 -14.44 2.11
CA THR A 427 1.43 -13.15 1.42
C THR A 427 2.39 -12.12 1.99
N SER A 428 2.67 -11.05 1.24
CA SER A 428 3.47 -9.93 1.73
C SER A 428 2.84 -9.35 3.00
N ASN A 429 3.58 -9.28 4.09
CA ASN A 429 3.07 -8.78 5.37
C ASN A 429 2.71 -7.28 5.26
N HIS A 430 1.41 -6.98 5.21
CA HIS A 430 0.90 -5.65 5.48
C HIS A 430 0.79 -5.45 6.99
N ASP A 431 1.08 -4.25 7.49
CA ASP A 431 0.81 -3.91 8.88
C ASP A 431 -0.72 -3.84 9.09
N GLU A 432 -1.24 -4.81 9.84
CA GLU A 432 -2.69 -5.00 10.02
C GLU A 432 -3.36 -3.76 10.62
N ILE A 433 -2.69 -3.07 11.55
CA ILE A 433 -3.21 -1.86 12.21
C ILE A 433 -3.35 -0.72 11.20
N LEU A 434 -2.34 -0.51 10.35
CA LEU A 434 -2.37 0.53 9.33
C LEU A 434 -3.38 0.22 8.22
N LEU A 435 -3.50 -1.05 7.84
CA LEU A 435 -4.48 -1.50 6.86
C LEU A 435 -5.91 -1.32 7.38
N GLU A 436 -6.18 -1.73 8.62
CA GLU A 436 -7.46 -1.55 9.30
C GLU A 436 -7.82 -0.06 9.41
N ARG A 437 -6.87 0.77 9.84
CA ARG A 437 -7.07 2.22 9.91
C ARG A 437 -7.41 2.82 8.53
N ALA A 438 -6.75 2.36 7.48
CA ALA A 438 -7.06 2.81 6.12
C ALA A 438 -8.45 2.32 5.66
N ALA A 439 -8.81 1.07 5.95
CA ALA A 439 -10.13 0.51 5.67
C ALA A 439 -11.24 1.33 6.34
N ARG A 440 -11.10 1.61 7.63
CA ARG A 440 -12.05 2.42 8.41
C ARG A 440 -12.20 3.84 7.88
N ARG A 441 -11.09 4.50 7.53
CA ARG A 441 -11.12 5.87 7.00
C ARG A 441 -11.69 5.94 5.59
N ASN A 442 -11.48 4.90 4.78
CA ASN A 442 -11.93 4.88 3.41
C ASN A 442 -13.36 4.34 3.25
N SER A 443 -13.93 3.71 4.27
CA SER A 443 -15.28 3.12 4.21
C SER A 443 -16.37 4.14 3.83
N VAL A 444 -16.17 5.42 4.17
CA VAL A 444 -17.09 6.52 3.82
C VAL A 444 -17.20 6.79 2.32
N TYR A 445 -16.28 6.25 1.51
CA TYR A 445 -16.26 6.43 0.05
C TYR A 445 -16.84 5.24 -0.72
N TYR A 446 -17.22 4.15 -0.04
CA TYR A 446 -17.71 2.92 -0.67
C TYR A 446 -19.06 2.52 -0.10
N ALA A 447 -19.93 1.94 -0.95
CA ALA A 447 -21.17 1.36 -0.47
C ALA A 447 -20.90 0.16 0.46
N ASN A 448 -21.83 -0.08 1.39
CA ASN A 448 -21.63 -1.07 2.45
C ASN A 448 -21.39 -2.49 1.91
N ASP A 449 -21.99 -2.81 0.76
CA ASP A 449 -21.92 -4.14 0.15
C ASP A 449 -20.49 -4.48 -0.32
N ILE A 450 -19.69 -3.47 -0.68
CA ILE A 450 -18.28 -3.62 -1.05
C ILE A 450 -17.41 -3.73 0.21
N THR A 451 -17.79 -3.02 1.27
CA THR A 451 -17.10 -3.05 2.58
C THR A 451 -17.51 -4.22 3.47
N GLY A 452 -18.51 -5.03 3.06
CA GLY A 452 -19.25 -5.96 3.92
C GLY A 452 -18.42 -7.07 4.59
N ARG A 453 -17.26 -7.46 4.02
CA ARG A 453 -16.30 -8.35 4.70
C ARG A 453 -15.23 -7.62 5.52
N CYS A 454 -15.00 -6.33 5.26
CA CYS A 454 -14.26 -5.45 6.18
C CYS A 454 -15.10 -5.07 7.41
N SER A 455 -16.41 -5.33 7.40
CA SER A 455 -17.34 -4.97 8.48
C SER A 455 -16.98 -5.58 9.84
N VAL A 456 -16.28 -6.73 9.91
CA VAL A 456 -15.81 -7.27 11.18
C VAL A 456 -14.84 -6.30 11.88
N LEU A 457 -14.08 -5.52 11.10
CA LEU A 457 -13.19 -4.47 11.60
C LEU A 457 -13.92 -3.14 11.88
N ALA A 458 -15.13 -2.94 11.32
CA ALA A 458 -15.91 -1.70 11.43
C ALA A 458 -17.02 -1.72 12.49
N MET A 459 -17.33 -2.89 13.07
CA MET A 459 -18.38 -3.03 14.10
C MET A 459 -17.99 -2.41 15.44
N ASN A 460 -16.69 -2.34 15.74
CA ASN A 460 -16.20 -1.57 16.87
C ASN A 460 -16.03 -0.13 16.38
N GLY A 461 -16.93 0.77 16.81
CA GLY A 461 -16.83 2.19 16.51
C GLY A 461 -15.44 2.74 16.87
N ASP A 462 -15.03 3.81 16.21
CA ASP A 462 -13.81 4.52 16.62
C ASP A 462 -13.94 4.98 18.07
N PHE A 463 -12.84 5.06 18.80
CA PHE A 463 -12.87 5.58 20.17
C PHE A 463 -13.39 7.00 20.13
N GLU A 464 -14.34 7.32 21.02
CA GLU A 464 -14.83 8.69 21.13
C GLU A 464 -13.66 9.59 21.52
N TYR A 465 -13.25 10.46 20.61
CA TYR A 465 -12.22 11.46 20.91
C TYR A 465 -12.83 12.50 21.84
N HIS A 466 -12.52 12.38 23.13
CA HIS A 466 -12.79 13.45 24.09
C HIS A 466 -11.90 14.63 23.72
N SER A 467 -12.51 15.62 23.06
CA SER A 467 -11.82 16.82 22.65
C SER A 467 -11.22 17.53 23.86
N ARG A 468 -10.04 18.13 23.67
CA ARG A 468 -9.27 18.77 24.75
C ARG A 468 -9.97 19.99 25.37
N ASP A 469 -11.01 20.50 24.72
CA ASP A 469 -11.89 21.57 25.23
C ASP A 469 -12.99 21.03 26.18
N ILE A 470 -13.18 19.70 26.25
CA ILE A 470 -14.05 19.06 27.23
C ILE A 470 -13.24 18.87 28.51
N LEU A 471 -13.18 19.92 29.33
CA LEU A 471 -12.68 19.78 30.69
C LEU A 471 -13.63 18.86 31.47
N THR A 472 -13.08 17.82 32.08
CA THR A 472 -13.81 17.09 33.13
C THR A 472 -14.09 18.09 34.24
N ALA A 473 -15.33 18.11 34.74
CA ALA A 473 -15.81 19.10 35.71
C ALA A 473 -14.99 19.16 37.03
N GLU A 474 -14.04 18.24 37.21
CA GLU A 474 -13.23 18.07 38.41
C GLU A 474 -11.83 18.71 38.34
N HIS A 475 -11.25 18.99 37.16
CA HIS A 475 -9.80 19.30 37.04
C HIS A 475 -9.43 20.48 36.09
N GLY A 476 -10.39 21.33 35.70
CA GLY A 476 -10.07 22.46 34.81
C GLY A 476 -10.86 23.74 35.04
N MET A 477 -11.97 23.68 35.79
CA MET A 477 -12.83 24.84 35.99
C MET A 477 -12.20 25.85 36.95
N GLU A 478 -11.43 25.39 37.94
CA GLU A 478 -10.76 26.24 38.92
C GLU A 478 -9.55 26.96 38.31
N GLU A 479 -8.74 26.26 37.51
CA GLU A 479 -7.59 26.83 36.81
C GLU A 479 -8.02 27.83 35.73
N GLU A 480 -9.05 27.51 34.95
CA GLU A 480 -9.61 28.45 33.97
C GLU A 480 -10.23 29.69 34.65
N TYR A 481 -10.91 29.49 35.78
CA TYR A 481 -11.44 30.60 36.57
C TYR A 481 -10.30 31.50 37.10
N ALA A 482 -9.22 30.91 37.62
CA ALA A 482 -8.05 31.64 38.10
C ALA A 482 -7.38 32.47 36.99
N VAL A 483 -7.23 31.88 35.80
CA VAL A 483 -6.74 32.57 34.59
C VAL A 483 -7.65 33.72 34.19
N SER A 484 -8.96 33.46 34.12
CA SER A 484 -9.97 34.46 33.75
C SER A 484 -9.97 35.62 34.74
N GLU A 485 -9.94 35.33 36.04
CA GLU A 485 -9.93 36.34 37.09
C GLU A 485 -8.62 37.14 37.09
N MET A 486 -7.48 36.47 36.93
CA MET A 486 -6.19 37.17 36.89
C MET A 486 -6.08 38.08 35.66
N SER A 487 -6.48 37.60 34.49
CA SER A 487 -6.56 38.40 33.26
C SER A 487 -7.50 39.60 33.45
N ARG A 488 -8.69 39.40 34.07
CA ARG A 488 -9.62 40.49 34.38
C ARG A 488 -8.99 41.54 35.29
N LEU A 489 -8.32 41.12 36.36
CA LEU A 489 -7.65 42.02 37.31
C LEU A 489 -6.57 42.88 36.64
N THR A 490 -5.88 42.37 35.61
CA THR A 490 -4.91 43.17 34.83
C THR A 490 -5.53 44.26 33.96
N GLN A 491 -6.82 44.15 33.64
CA GLN A 491 -7.56 45.13 32.83
C GLN A 491 -8.21 46.23 33.66
N LEU A 492 -8.32 46.07 34.98
CA LEU A 492 -8.88 47.08 35.86
C LEU A 492 -7.89 48.24 36.04
N ASP A 493 -8.39 49.46 35.88
CA ASP A 493 -7.56 50.65 36.07
C ASP A 493 -7.23 50.86 37.56
N ARG A 494 -6.03 51.39 37.80
CA ARG A 494 -5.33 51.43 39.08
C ARG A 494 -6.26 51.87 40.22
N VAL A 495 -6.40 51.03 41.26
CA VAL A 495 -6.56 51.40 42.71
C VAL A 495 -7.26 50.32 43.55
N SER A 496 -7.90 49.29 42.99
CA SER A 496 -8.75 48.39 43.82
C SER A 496 -8.40 46.90 43.74
N LEU A 497 -7.11 46.55 43.87
CA LEU A 497 -6.73 45.15 44.09
C LEU A 497 -6.83 44.84 45.58
N ARG A 498 -7.78 43.98 45.97
CA ARG A 498 -7.73 43.32 47.28
C ARG A 498 -6.60 42.29 47.23
N CYS A 499 -5.42 42.65 47.68
CA CYS A 499 -4.48 41.62 48.13
C CYS A 499 -4.99 41.13 49.48
N SER A 500 -5.22 39.81 49.61
CA SER A 500 -5.41 39.20 50.92
C SER A 500 -4.22 39.59 51.82
N PRO A 501 -4.39 39.66 53.16
CA PRO A 501 -3.27 39.88 54.08
C PRO A 501 -2.32 38.68 53.98
N HIS A 502 -1.42 38.73 53.00
CA HIS A 502 -0.44 37.71 52.74
C HIS A 502 0.79 38.08 53.55
N ASP A 503 1.24 37.17 54.40
CA ASP A 503 2.47 37.35 55.17
C ASP A 503 3.64 37.03 54.24
N LEU A 504 4.10 38.06 53.51
CA LEU A 504 5.21 37.94 52.56
C LEU A 504 6.49 37.59 53.31
N LEU A 505 6.64 38.10 54.53
CA LEU A 505 7.78 37.76 55.38
C LEU A 505 7.81 36.26 55.70
N GLN A 506 6.69 35.65 56.13
CA GLN A 506 6.63 34.21 56.37
C GLN A 506 6.81 33.39 55.10
N THR A 507 6.28 33.84 53.97
CA THR A 507 6.47 33.19 52.67
C THR A 507 7.96 33.16 52.30
N ILE A 508 8.66 34.27 52.47
CA ILE A 508 10.11 34.38 52.21
C ILE A 508 10.92 33.54 53.21
N ILE A 509 10.54 33.51 54.49
CA ILE A 509 11.15 32.63 55.49
C ILE A 509 11.01 31.16 55.08
N SER A 510 9.84 30.76 54.57
CA SER A 510 9.58 29.38 54.13
C SER A 510 10.47 28.93 52.97
N TRP A 511 10.97 29.86 52.16
CA TRP A 511 11.87 29.56 51.04
C TRP A 511 13.30 29.26 51.48
N GLY A 512 13.72 29.73 52.67
CA GLY A 512 15.06 29.53 53.23
C GLY A 512 16.17 30.34 52.53
N LYS A 513 16.20 30.38 51.20
CA LYS A 513 17.13 31.17 50.39
C LYS A 513 16.40 31.97 49.33
N VAL A 514 16.84 33.21 49.13
CA VAL A 514 16.32 34.12 48.10
C VAL A 514 17.45 34.60 47.20
N GLY A 515 17.29 34.49 45.87
CA GLY A 515 18.30 34.94 44.92
C GLY A 515 19.56 34.03 44.83
N PRO A 516 20.51 34.38 43.94
CA PRO A 516 20.39 35.41 42.91
C PRO A 516 19.46 34.97 41.78
N ALA A 517 18.73 35.92 41.21
CA ALA A 517 17.80 35.66 40.11
C ALA A 517 18.54 35.39 38.79
N GLU A 518 17.94 34.56 37.92
CA GLU A 518 18.31 34.51 36.51
C GLU A 518 17.66 35.68 35.74
N GLU A 519 18.09 35.92 34.49
CA GLU A 519 17.49 36.93 33.62
C GLU A 519 16.02 36.56 33.31
N ILE A 520 15.10 37.17 34.06
CA ILE A 520 13.66 37.01 33.85
C ILE A 520 13.08 38.19 33.07
N SER A 521 11.97 37.97 32.38
CA SER A 521 11.21 39.02 31.70
C SER A 521 9.72 38.86 31.95
N LEU A 522 8.97 39.96 31.93
CA LEU A 522 7.51 39.96 32.02
C LEU A 522 6.83 39.51 30.71
N SER A 523 7.59 38.95 29.75
CA SER A 523 7.01 38.36 28.55
C SER A 523 6.59 36.92 28.82
N TYR A 524 5.45 36.51 28.25
CA TYR A 524 5.00 35.13 28.37
C TYR A 524 6.01 34.18 27.74
N ASN A 525 6.43 33.20 28.54
CA ASN A 525 7.30 32.10 28.16
C ASN A 525 6.99 30.90 29.06
N ARG A 526 7.63 29.76 28.81
CA ARG A 526 7.43 28.53 29.60
C ARG A 526 7.74 28.71 31.10
N TYR A 527 8.62 29.64 31.47
CA TYR A 527 9.00 29.87 32.86
C TYR A 527 7.82 30.29 33.72
N TRP A 528 6.94 31.16 33.21
CA TRP A 528 5.77 31.63 33.95
C TRP A 528 4.75 30.53 34.29
N LEU A 529 4.79 29.35 33.67
CA LEU A 529 3.95 28.22 34.07
C LEU A 529 4.43 27.56 35.38
N ASN A 530 5.73 27.62 35.69
CA ASN A 530 6.30 27.07 36.91
C ASN A 530 7.49 27.92 37.41
N PRO A 531 7.24 29.16 37.86
CA PRO A 531 8.30 30.08 38.24
C PRO A 531 8.90 29.71 39.59
N THR A 532 10.23 29.73 39.70
CA THR A 532 10.93 29.50 40.96
C THR A 532 11.08 30.83 41.72
N LEU A 533 9.98 31.30 42.33
CA LEU A 533 9.96 32.61 42.99
C LEU A 533 10.96 32.71 44.15
N SER A 534 11.30 31.63 44.84
CA SER A 534 12.37 31.66 45.85
C SER A 534 13.67 32.25 45.28
N ARG A 535 14.06 31.85 44.07
CA ARG A 535 15.25 32.40 43.41
C ARG A 535 15.00 33.77 42.78
N ASP A 536 13.87 33.95 42.11
CA ASP A 536 13.68 35.09 41.19
C ASP A 536 12.80 36.22 41.77
N TRP A 537 12.38 36.15 43.03
CA TRP A 537 11.46 37.10 43.67
C TRP A 537 11.90 38.56 43.54
N ILE A 538 13.18 38.85 43.81
CA ILE A 538 13.73 40.22 43.76
C ILE A 538 13.63 40.78 42.34
N ALA A 539 14.01 39.98 41.34
CA ALA A 539 13.89 40.38 39.94
C ALA A 539 12.43 40.55 39.53
N ALA A 540 11.52 39.70 40.01
CA ALA A 540 10.10 39.77 39.66
C ALA A 540 9.45 41.02 40.27
N TYR A 541 9.79 41.33 41.53
CA TYR A 541 9.45 42.57 42.21
C TYR A 541 9.95 43.80 41.45
N ASP A 542 11.22 43.81 41.06
CA ASP A 542 11.85 44.91 40.33
C ASP A 542 11.26 45.13 38.94
N LEU A 543 11.01 44.06 38.20
CA LEU A 543 10.35 44.11 36.90
C LEU A 543 8.93 44.68 37.01
N CYS A 544 8.15 44.19 37.97
CA CYS A 544 6.78 44.66 38.17
C CYS A 544 6.76 46.15 38.52
N ARG A 545 7.59 46.61 39.46
CA ARG A 545 7.61 48.02 39.88
C ARG A 545 8.29 48.96 38.87
N SER A 546 9.12 48.46 37.94
CA SER A 546 9.94 49.29 37.04
C SER A 546 9.13 50.33 36.24
N GLY A 547 9.74 51.42 35.80
CA GLY A 547 9.07 52.51 35.07
C GLY A 547 9.15 52.44 33.54
N ALA A 548 9.94 51.50 32.99
CA ALA A 548 10.50 51.59 31.64
C ALA A 548 9.45 51.65 30.51
N ASP A 549 8.43 50.79 30.54
CA ASP A 549 7.43 50.71 29.45
C ASP A 549 6.10 51.40 29.79
N PRO A 550 5.34 51.92 28.82
CA PRO A 550 3.97 52.37 29.03
C PRO A 550 3.07 51.25 29.59
N PHE A 551 2.17 51.60 30.52
CA PHE A 551 1.26 50.62 31.15
C PHE A 551 0.35 49.89 30.14
N SER A 552 0.06 50.52 28.99
CA SER A 552 -0.70 49.93 27.89
C SER A 552 -0.04 48.71 27.24
N VAL A 553 1.29 48.59 27.31
CA VAL A 553 2.06 47.42 26.83
C VAL A 553 2.19 46.40 27.96
N ARG A 554 2.50 46.88 29.17
CA ARG A 554 2.73 46.01 30.34
C ARG A 554 1.49 45.30 30.85
N ARG A 555 0.29 45.87 30.64
CA ARG A 555 -0.97 45.19 30.97
C ARG A 555 -1.08 43.83 30.28
N TYR A 556 -0.67 43.72 29.02
CA TYR A 556 -0.78 42.48 28.26
C TYR A 556 0.30 41.49 28.68
N GLN A 557 1.52 41.98 28.89
CA GLN A 557 2.63 41.19 29.45
C GLN A 557 2.23 40.55 30.80
N LEU A 558 1.71 41.35 31.74
CA LEU A 558 1.21 40.88 33.02
C LEU A 558 0.01 39.93 32.86
N ALA A 559 -0.92 40.25 31.97
CA ALA A 559 -2.08 39.40 31.70
C ALA A 559 -1.65 38.00 31.27
N PHE A 560 -0.70 37.88 30.34
CA PHE A 560 -0.24 36.57 29.88
C PHE A 560 0.68 35.87 30.89
N SER A 561 1.64 36.58 31.48
CA SER A 561 2.60 35.98 32.42
C SER A 561 1.97 35.56 33.75
N LEU A 562 1.21 36.44 34.40
CA LEU A 562 0.58 36.11 35.69
C LEU A 562 -0.55 35.10 35.53
N SER A 563 -1.33 35.18 34.44
CA SER A 563 -2.34 34.15 34.19
C SER A 563 -1.73 32.78 33.89
N ALA A 564 -0.58 32.74 33.21
CA ALA A 564 0.17 31.48 33.04
C ALA A 564 0.66 30.92 34.38
N MET A 565 1.09 31.78 35.31
CA MET A 565 1.48 31.39 36.67
C MET A 565 0.32 30.84 37.46
N THR A 566 -0.85 31.48 37.42
CA THR A 566 -2.06 30.97 38.09
C THR A 566 -2.56 29.65 37.48
N PHE A 567 -2.31 29.42 36.18
CA PHE A 567 -2.67 28.16 35.51
C PHE A 567 -1.72 27.01 35.86
N GLY A 568 -0.41 27.23 35.75
CA GLY A 568 0.58 26.16 35.88
C GLY A 568 1.07 25.92 37.31
N SER A 569 0.87 26.89 38.22
CA SER A 569 1.35 26.85 39.61
C SER A 569 0.26 27.25 40.61
N PRO A 570 -0.70 26.36 40.91
CA PRO A 570 -1.80 26.66 41.86
C PRO A 570 -1.31 27.12 43.24
N HIS A 571 -0.18 26.60 43.71
CA HIS A 571 0.46 26.98 44.98
C HIS A 571 0.99 28.43 45.02
N LEU A 572 1.10 29.12 43.87
CA LEU A 572 1.52 30.52 43.76
C LEU A 572 0.37 31.45 43.38
N GLN A 573 -0.87 30.95 43.32
CA GLN A 573 -2.03 31.72 42.90
C GLN A 573 -2.24 32.97 43.78
N ASP A 574 -1.94 32.89 45.08
CA ASP A 574 -2.05 34.02 46.01
C ASP A 574 -0.98 35.10 45.80
N LEU A 575 0.16 34.76 45.19
CA LEU A 575 1.24 35.70 44.90
C LEU A 575 1.05 36.45 43.57
N ALA A 576 0.22 35.93 42.67
CA ALA A 576 -0.06 36.60 41.38
C ALA A 576 -0.74 37.98 41.56
N PRO A 577 -1.76 38.14 42.42
CA PRO A 577 -2.31 39.46 42.76
C PRO A 577 -1.29 40.40 43.42
N VAL A 578 -0.34 39.86 44.21
CA VAL A 578 0.70 40.66 44.86
C VAL A 578 1.68 41.23 43.82
N LEU A 579 2.15 40.40 42.88
CA LEU A 579 2.98 40.86 41.76
C LEU A 579 2.25 41.90 40.89
N LEU A 580 0.95 41.70 40.66
CA LEU A 580 0.13 42.68 39.96
C LEU A 580 0.01 44.01 40.73
N ALA A 581 -0.09 43.96 42.06
CA ALA A 581 -0.11 45.15 42.91
C ALA A 581 1.19 45.95 42.81
N PHE A 582 2.35 45.28 42.75
CA PHE A 582 3.65 45.93 42.52
C PHE A 582 3.69 46.69 41.19
N ALA A 583 3.05 46.17 40.14
CA ALA A 583 3.03 46.80 38.83
C ALA A 583 2.02 47.95 38.67
N THR A 584 0.92 47.90 39.43
CA THR A 584 -0.20 48.83 39.29
C THR A 584 -0.15 50.00 40.27
N ASN A 585 0.39 49.81 41.48
CA ASN A 585 0.49 50.86 42.49
C ASN A 585 1.80 51.67 42.32
N PRO A 586 1.72 52.97 42.00
CA PRO A 586 2.91 53.79 41.75
C PRO A 586 3.79 54.00 42.99
N ARG A 587 3.30 53.74 44.22
CA ARG A 587 4.10 53.88 45.45
C ARG A 587 5.26 52.87 45.51
N PHE A 588 5.14 51.70 44.89
CA PHE A 588 6.25 50.73 44.82
C PHE A 588 7.44 51.25 44.00
N ARG A 589 7.24 52.27 43.15
CA ARG A 589 8.35 52.95 42.44
C ARG A 589 9.20 53.82 43.37
N LEU A 590 8.64 54.24 44.51
CA LEU A 590 9.32 55.06 45.52
C LEU A 590 10.13 54.22 46.51
N LEU A 591 9.90 52.91 46.53
CA LEU A 591 10.70 51.97 47.34
C LEU A 591 11.96 51.56 46.58
N ASN A 592 13.08 51.50 47.29
CA ASN A 592 14.36 51.03 46.76
C ASN A 592 14.33 49.49 46.60
N SER A 593 15.10 48.95 45.65
CA SER A 593 15.33 47.49 45.56
C SER A 593 16.07 47.00 46.81
N PRO A 594 15.87 45.75 47.26
CA PRO A 594 16.75 45.12 48.24
C PRO A 594 18.23 45.29 47.88
N SER A 595 19.06 45.65 48.87
CA SER A 595 20.45 46.07 48.63
C SER A 595 21.41 44.94 48.21
N TRP A 596 21.01 43.68 48.33
CA TRP A 596 21.85 42.51 48.08
C TRP A 596 21.21 41.62 47.01
N SER A 597 22.04 40.93 46.22
CA SER A 597 21.57 40.05 45.14
C SER A 597 21.01 38.72 45.64
N SER A 598 21.37 38.29 46.86
CA SER A 598 20.93 37.03 47.46
C SER A 598 20.91 37.10 48.98
N TYR A 599 20.04 36.31 49.60
CA TYR A 599 19.81 36.25 51.04
C TYR A 599 19.65 34.79 51.48
N ASP A 600 20.24 34.44 52.62
CA ASP A 600 20.09 33.12 53.24
C ASP A 600 19.35 33.28 54.56
N VAL A 601 18.02 33.37 54.49
CA VAL A 601 17.16 33.62 55.66
C VAL A 601 17.15 32.44 56.64
N SER A 602 17.68 31.27 56.25
CA SER A 602 17.83 30.12 57.14
C SER A 602 18.87 30.34 58.26
N GLU A 603 19.84 31.22 58.06
CA GLU A 603 20.85 31.60 59.08
C GLU A 603 20.29 32.59 60.13
N GLY A 604 19.05 33.06 59.95
CA GLY A 604 18.35 33.97 60.84
C GLY A 604 18.60 35.45 60.54
N PHE A 605 17.91 36.31 61.27
CA PHE A 605 17.97 37.78 61.09
C PHE A 605 18.97 38.44 62.04
N ASP A 606 19.23 37.82 63.19
CA ASP A 606 20.08 38.35 64.25
C ASP A 606 21.12 37.28 64.63
N PRO A 607 22.41 37.65 64.80
CA PRO A 607 23.44 36.70 65.17
C PRO A 607 23.17 36.16 66.57
N THR A 608 23.14 34.83 66.70
CA THR A 608 22.84 34.20 67.99
C THR A 608 24.12 33.93 68.79
N ARG A 609 24.07 34.17 70.10
CA ARG A 609 25.21 33.94 71.01
C ARG A 609 25.76 32.52 70.93
N HIS A 610 24.87 31.54 70.83
CA HIS A 610 25.25 30.13 70.71
C HIS A 610 26.06 29.88 69.44
N ARG A 611 25.60 30.35 68.28
CA ARG A 611 26.26 30.13 66.98
C ARG A 611 27.64 30.78 66.92
N VAL A 612 27.75 32.02 67.40
CA VAL A 612 29.04 32.75 67.47
C VAL A 612 30.02 32.03 68.39
N ARG A 613 29.58 31.59 69.58
CA ARG A 613 30.41 30.80 70.50
C ARG A 613 30.89 29.50 69.86
N THR A 614 30.01 28.77 69.17
CA THR A 614 30.37 27.52 68.49
C THR A 614 31.40 27.75 67.38
N MET A 615 31.28 28.84 66.60
CA MET A 615 32.27 29.20 65.58
C MET A 615 33.64 29.50 66.20
N ILE A 616 33.68 30.20 67.33
CA ILE A 616 34.94 30.49 68.05
C ILE A 616 35.54 29.20 68.62
N ALA A 617 34.73 28.37 69.29
CA ALA A 617 35.17 27.09 69.83
C ALA A 617 35.67 26.13 68.75
N SER A 618 35.13 26.21 67.53
CA SER A 618 35.55 25.36 66.41
C SER A 618 36.92 25.70 65.84
N ALA A 619 37.44 26.92 66.06
CA ALA A 619 38.80 27.30 65.67
C ALA A 619 39.80 27.24 66.84
N ALA A 620 39.42 26.58 67.95
CA ALA A 620 40.34 26.25 69.01
C ALA A 620 41.50 25.39 68.52
N TYR A 621 42.72 25.73 68.96
CA TYR A 621 43.87 24.88 68.70
C TYR A 621 43.71 23.54 69.42
N PRO A 622 44.31 22.45 68.89
CA PRO A 622 44.39 21.19 69.62
C PRO A 622 44.98 21.42 71.01
N LEU A 623 44.48 20.71 72.03
CA LEU A 623 44.87 20.92 73.44
C LEU A 623 46.40 20.93 73.63
N GLN A 624 47.12 20.12 72.86
CA GLN A 624 48.59 20.01 72.87
C GLN A 624 49.30 21.29 72.38
N SER A 625 48.64 22.08 71.53
CA SER A 625 49.14 23.34 70.96
C SER A 625 48.70 24.58 71.74
N THR A 626 47.97 24.40 72.84
CA THR A 626 47.55 25.47 73.75
C THR A 626 48.45 25.53 75.00
N PRO A 627 48.40 26.59 75.82
CA PRO A 627 49.09 26.64 77.11
C PRO A 627 48.77 25.47 78.05
N ALA A 628 47.59 24.84 77.91
CA ALA A 628 47.25 23.61 78.64
C ALA A 628 48.17 22.42 78.27
N GLY A 629 48.66 22.36 77.03
CA GLY A 629 49.62 21.37 76.56
C GLY A 629 51.04 21.55 77.13
N SER A 630 51.36 22.76 77.61
CA SER A 630 52.66 23.09 78.21
C SER A 630 52.74 22.74 79.70
N LEU A 631 51.66 22.24 80.30
CA LEU A 631 51.66 21.75 81.67
C LEU A 631 52.56 20.50 81.78
N THR A 632 53.44 20.48 82.77
CA THR A 632 54.24 19.29 83.08
C THR A 632 53.47 18.35 84.00
N LYS A 633 53.61 17.05 83.77
CA LYS A 633 53.00 16.01 84.60
C LYS A 633 53.65 15.97 85.99
N ASP A 634 52.84 15.93 87.05
CA ASP A 634 53.37 15.89 88.42
C ASP A 634 53.90 14.50 88.78
N ILE A 635 54.83 14.43 89.75
CA ILE A 635 55.64 13.24 90.10
C ILE A 635 54.79 12.02 90.52
N HIS A 636 53.52 12.22 90.92
CA HIS A 636 52.58 11.17 91.33
C HIS A 636 51.23 11.19 90.59
N GLU A 637 51.15 11.87 89.44
CA GLU A 637 49.90 12.00 88.69
C GLU A 637 49.71 10.82 87.70
N THR A 638 48.48 10.33 87.53
CA THR A 638 48.16 9.35 86.48
C THR A 638 48.00 10.06 85.13
N ASN A 639 48.17 9.35 84.00
CA ASN A 639 47.95 9.97 82.69
C ASN A 639 46.52 10.52 82.53
N GLN A 640 45.53 9.82 83.10
CA GLN A 640 44.13 10.26 83.07
C GLN A 640 43.91 11.50 83.94
N ALA A 641 44.54 11.58 85.12
CA ALA A 641 44.48 12.77 85.98
C ALA A 641 45.18 13.97 85.32
N PHE A 642 46.31 13.73 84.64
CA PHE A 642 47.03 14.75 83.87
C PHE A 642 46.20 15.31 82.72
N GLU A 643 45.58 14.45 81.91
CA GLU A 643 44.65 14.91 80.86
C GLU A 643 43.44 15.65 81.43
N GLN A 644 42.88 15.20 82.55
CA GLN A 644 41.79 15.90 83.23
C GLN A 644 42.23 17.28 83.72
N ARG A 645 43.45 17.41 84.25
CA ARG A 645 44.03 18.70 84.66
C ARG A 645 44.26 19.61 83.46
N GLN A 646 44.73 19.10 82.33
CA GLN A 646 44.87 19.89 81.09
C GLN A 646 43.50 20.39 80.58
N ARG A 647 42.46 19.54 80.58
CA ARG A 647 41.10 19.94 80.20
C ARG A 647 40.49 20.93 81.18
N GLN A 648 40.71 20.74 82.48
CA GLN A 648 40.25 21.65 83.52
C GLN A 648 40.94 23.02 83.40
N TYR A 649 42.24 23.03 83.13
CA TYR A 649 43.00 24.26 82.89
C TYR A 649 42.52 25.01 81.63
N TYR A 650 42.23 24.30 80.55
CA TYR A 650 41.60 24.88 79.35
C TYR A 650 40.20 25.44 79.65
N LYS A 651 39.41 24.75 80.48
CA LYS A 651 38.08 25.21 80.88
C LYS A 651 38.12 26.43 81.80
N GLU A 652 39.13 26.55 82.65
CA GLU A 652 39.28 27.67 83.58
C GLU A 652 39.90 28.91 82.93
N ASN A 653 40.72 28.74 81.88
CA ASN A 653 41.49 29.85 81.29
C ASN A 653 41.16 30.12 79.81
N GLY A 654 40.84 29.10 79.01
CA GLY A 654 40.52 29.24 77.59
C GLY A 654 39.04 29.54 77.31
N GLU A 655 38.11 28.87 78.02
CA GLU A 655 36.67 29.12 77.87
C GLU A 655 36.23 30.56 78.23
N PRO A 656 36.75 31.20 79.29
CA PRO A 656 36.46 32.62 79.55
C PRO A 656 36.92 33.54 78.41
N GLU A 657 38.00 33.21 77.72
CA GLU A 657 38.50 33.99 76.58
C GLU A 657 37.63 33.82 75.33
N VAL A 658 37.04 32.63 75.14
CA VAL A 658 36.00 32.38 74.12
C VAL A 658 34.72 33.17 74.45
N GLU A 659 34.31 33.22 75.71
CA GLU A 659 33.12 33.96 76.15
C GLU A 659 33.32 35.48 76.02
N ASP A 660 34.46 36.01 76.47
CA ASP A 660 34.80 37.43 76.36
C ASP A 660 34.84 37.87 74.88
N LEU A 661 35.46 37.07 74.00
CA LEU A 661 35.46 37.35 72.57
C LEU A 661 34.05 37.26 71.96
N THR A 662 33.23 36.29 72.38
CA THR A 662 31.83 36.17 71.93
C THR A 662 31.05 37.44 72.28
N ASP A 663 31.17 37.92 73.51
CA ASP A 663 30.45 39.09 73.99
C ASP A 663 30.97 40.39 73.33
N GLN A 664 32.28 40.52 73.10
CA GLN A 664 32.88 41.63 72.35
C GLN A 664 32.44 41.69 70.89
N LEU A 665 32.28 40.54 70.22
CA LEU A 665 31.82 40.49 68.83
C LEU A 665 30.31 40.77 68.72
N LEU A 666 29.49 40.25 69.65
CA LEU A 666 28.06 40.55 69.69
C LEU A 666 27.77 42.03 70.03
N ALA A 667 28.59 42.67 70.86
CA ALA A 667 28.44 44.09 71.18
C ALA A 667 28.62 45.03 69.97
N GLN A 668 29.22 44.56 68.87
CA GLN A 668 29.34 45.33 67.63
C GLN A 668 28.08 45.27 66.75
N TRP A 669 27.13 44.37 67.03
CA TRP A 669 25.86 44.29 66.30
C TRP A 669 24.97 45.52 66.59
N PRO A 670 24.30 46.12 65.60
CA PRO A 670 24.21 45.72 64.18
C PRO A 670 25.30 46.36 63.31
N CYS A 671 26.17 45.52 62.73
CA CYS A 671 27.18 45.96 61.77
C CYS A 671 27.39 44.92 60.66
N ALA A 672 27.56 45.37 59.41
CA ALA A 672 27.91 44.51 58.29
C ALA A 672 29.38 44.05 58.35
N ASP A 673 30.29 44.95 58.72
CA ASP A 673 31.72 44.70 58.72
C ASP A 673 32.27 44.72 60.15
N LEU A 674 32.39 43.53 60.73
CA LEU A 674 33.00 43.34 62.05
C LEU A 674 34.44 43.82 62.08
N ARG A 675 34.77 44.65 63.08
CA ARG A 675 36.15 45.08 63.33
C ARG A 675 36.91 43.92 63.95
N SER A 676 38.08 43.62 63.40
CA SER A 676 38.97 42.62 63.99
C SER A 676 39.45 43.11 65.36
N PRO A 677 39.28 42.35 66.46
CA PRO A 677 39.93 42.64 67.72
C PRO A 677 41.44 42.77 67.54
N SER A 678 42.05 43.69 68.29
CA SER A 678 43.50 43.97 68.24
C SER A 678 44.34 42.92 68.97
N THR A 679 43.68 41.92 69.56
CA THR A 679 44.27 40.93 70.47
C THR A 679 44.45 39.59 69.75
N SER A 680 45.68 39.09 69.71
CA SER A 680 45.99 37.71 69.31
C SER A 680 45.70 36.76 70.47
N SER A 681 44.90 35.72 70.26
CA SER A 681 44.67 34.66 71.26
C SER A 681 45.71 33.55 71.12
N ILE A 682 46.13 32.99 72.26
CA ILE A 682 46.98 31.79 72.33
C ILE A 682 46.17 30.49 72.37
N TRP A 683 44.84 30.57 72.38
CA TRP A 683 43.94 29.41 72.53
C TRP A 683 43.21 29.00 71.25
N PHE A 684 42.99 29.95 70.33
CA PHE A 684 42.28 29.73 69.07
C PHE A 684 42.77 30.69 67.98
N GLU A 685 42.61 30.29 66.73
CA GLU A 685 43.04 31.06 65.57
C GLU A 685 42.05 32.20 65.28
N VAL A 686 42.33 33.38 65.85
CA VAL A 686 41.49 34.59 65.76
C VAL A 686 41.18 34.97 64.31
N SER A 687 42.14 34.79 63.39
CA SER A 687 41.98 35.13 61.96
C SER A 687 40.90 34.30 61.25
N VAL A 688 40.80 33.01 61.57
CA VAL A 688 39.83 32.07 61.00
C VAL A 688 38.44 32.31 61.60
N CYS A 689 38.35 32.48 62.94
CA CYS A 689 37.08 32.79 63.61
C CYS A 689 36.45 34.08 63.07
N ILE A 690 37.22 35.17 63.01
CA ILE A 690 36.70 36.47 62.58
C ILE A 690 36.21 36.40 61.14
N THR A 691 36.89 35.67 60.26
CA THR A 691 36.49 35.55 58.86
C THR A 691 35.13 34.88 58.73
N GLN A 692 34.93 33.74 59.42
CA GLN A 692 33.65 33.01 59.43
C GLN A 692 32.52 33.81 60.10
N ILE A 693 32.80 34.44 61.24
CA ILE A 693 31.81 35.23 61.98
C ILE A 693 31.46 36.50 61.21
N ARG A 694 32.42 37.12 60.50
CA ARG A 694 32.16 38.26 59.60
C ARG A 694 31.23 37.88 58.46
N GLU A 695 31.41 36.71 57.86
CA GLU A 695 30.49 36.21 56.83
C GLU A 695 29.09 35.97 57.40
N TYR A 696 28.99 35.35 58.58
CA TYR A 696 27.71 35.15 59.28
C TYR A 696 27.01 36.48 59.64
N PHE A 697 27.74 37.46 60.18
CA PHE A 697 27.21 38.79 60.50
C PHE A 697 26.75 39.54 59.24
N ARG A 698 27.49 39.43 58.13
CA ARG A 698 27.06 39.97 56.83
C ARG A 698 25.75 39.36 56.37
N THR A 699 25.62 38.04 56.48
CA THR A 699 24.37 37.32 56.14
C THR A 699 23.20 37.75 57.02
N CYS A 700 23.37 37.78 58.35
CA CYS A 700 22.32 38.27 59.26
C CYS A 700 21.96 39.73 58.98
N PHE A 701 22.94 40.58 58.69
CA PHE A 701 22.72 41.99 58.41
C PHE A 701 21.95 42.18 57.10
N ALA A 702 22.31 41.44 56.05
CA ALA A 702 21.58 41.39 54.79
C ALA A 702 20.13 40.92 55.03
N ASN A 703 19.93 39.84 55.79
CA ASN A 703 18.60 39.33 56.14
C ASN A 703 17.77 40.36 56.92
N THR A 704 18.36 41.09 57.87
CA THR A 704 17.69 42.17 58.59
C THR A 704 17.26 43.30 57.66
N GLN A 705 18.12 43.71 56.72
CA GLN A 705 17.74 44.69 55.70
C GLN A 705 16.60 44.18 54.81
N LEU A 706 16.60 42.91 54.44
CA LEU A 706 15.52 42.28 53.69
C LEU A 706 14.21 42.29 54.50
N ARG A 707 14.24 41.90 55.78
CA ARG A 707 13.07 41.94 56.69
C ARG A 707 12.48 43.33 56.78
N ASP A 708 13.31 44.34 56.97
CA ASP A 708 12.87 45.72 57.12
C ASP A 708 12.30 46.26 55.80
N HIS A 709 12.89 45.87 54.66
CA HIS A 709 12.33 46.16 53.34
C HIS A 709 10.97 45.48 53.10
N ILE A 710 10.83 44.19 53.40
CA ILE A 710 9.57 43.45 53.25
C ILE A 710 8.48 44.09 54.12
N ARG A 711 8.79 44.49 55.35
CA ARG A 711 7.84 45.20 56.22
C ARG A 711 7.39 46.53 55.64
N GLN A 712 8.26 47.26 54.94
CA GLN A 712 7.87 48.47 54.21
C GLN A 712 6.95 48.14 53.02
N VAL A 713 7.27 47.09 52.27
CA VAL A 713 6.44 46.61 51.14
C VAL A 713 5.06 46.17 51.63
N GLU A 714 5.00 45.38 52.71
CA GLU A 714 3.75 44.99 53.38
C GLU A 714 2.99 46.21 53.89
N GLY A 715 3.67 47.20 54.46
CA GLY A 715 3.05 48.46 54.88
C GLY A 715 2.29 49.15 53.73
N VAL A 716 2.88 49.20 52.53
CA VAL A 716 2.24 49.77 51.33
C VAL A 716 1.12 48.87 50.77
N LEU A 717 1.25 47.54 50.88
CA LEU A 717 0.21 46.60 50.45
C LEU A 717 -1.04 46.64 51.35
N HIS A 718 -0.86 46.86 52.66
CA HIS A 718 -1.95 46.84 53.65
C HIS A 718 -2.68 48.19 53.79
N GLU A 719 -2.20 49.26 53.17
CA GLU A 719 -2.90 50.54 53.12
C GLU A 719 -4.22 50.41 52.33
N ARG A 720 -5.35 50.64 53.02
CA ARG A 720 -6.69 50.50 52.44
C ARG A 720 -6.92 51.52 51.32
N LEU A 721 -7.06 51.03 50.09
CA LEU A 721 -7.68 51.78 49.00
C LEU A 721 -9.20 51.48 48.93
N VAL A 722 -9.98 52.51 48.64
CA VAL A 722 -11.46 52.47 48.57
C VAL A 722 -11.90 51.46 47.50
N ILE A 723 -12.83 50.58 47.87
CA ILE A 723 -13.34 49.50 47.03
C ILE A 723 -14.61 49.98 46.30
N ILE A 724 -14.65 49.86 44.98
CA ILE A 724 -15.90 49.78 44.23
C ILE A 724 -16.17 48.29 43.96
N PRO A 725 -17.24 47.70 44.51
CA PRO A 725 -17.57 46.30 44.24
C PRO A 725 -17.98 46.15 42.76
N SER A 726 -17.17 45.46 41.95
CA SER A 726 -17.59 45.00 40.64
C SER A 726 -18.45 43.74 40.80
N LEU A 727 -19.60 43.67 40.12
CA LEU A 727 -20.37 42.42 39.99
C LEU A 727 -19.44 41.32 39.46
N GLY A 728 -19.29 40.23 40.21
CA GLY A 728 -18.53 39.06 39.76
C GLY A 728 -19.20 38.47 38.52
N MET A 729 -18.57 38.62 37.35
CA MET A 729 -18.92 37.81 36.19
C MET A 729 -18.51 36.37 36.50
N ARG A 730 -19.47 35.45 36.51
CA ARG A 730 -19.17 34.01 36.57
C ARG A 730 -18.63 33.59 35.20
N TYR A 731 -17.38 33.15 35.16
CA TYR A 731 -16.84 32.45 34.01
C TYR A 731 -17.65 31.18 33.76
N ALA A 732 -18.11 30.98 32.53
CA ALA A 732 -18.81 29.78 32.11
C ALA A 732 -18.27 29.35 30.75
N SER A 733 -17.48 28.28 30.72
CA SER A 733 -17.12 27.60 29.49
C SER A 733 -18.32 26.80 29.00
N SER A 734 -18.72 27.02 27.74
CA SER A 734 -19.73 26.21 27.06
C SER A 734 -19.01 25.34 26.04
N PRO A 735 -18.56 24.11 26.39
CA PRO A 735 -17.91 23.24 25.42
C PRO A 735 -18.88 22.94 24.28
N CYS A 736 -18.36 22.86 23.05
CA CYS A 736 -19.17 22.56 21.89
C CYS A 736 -19.52 21.07 21.89
N ARG A 737 -20.54 20.67 22.68
CA ARG A 737 -21.05 19.29 22.71
C ARG A 737 -21.81 18.99 21.42
N TYR A 738 -21.09 18.71 20.35
CA TYR A 738 -21.65 17.96 19.22
C TYR A 738 -21.85 16.52 19.67
N VAL A 739 -23.04 16.20 20.18
CA VAL A 739 -23.46 14.81 20.35
C VAL A 739 -23.68 14.25 18.96
N TYR A 740 -22.63 13.67 18.37
CA TYR A 740 -22.74 12.92 17.13
C TYR A 740 -23.47 11.63 17.46
N SER A 741 -24.80 11.66 17.33
CA SER A 741 -25.61 10.45 17.31
C SER A 741 -25.13 9.63 16.11
N SER A 742 -24.34 8.58 16.37
CA SER A 742 -23.94 7.56 15.40
C SER A 742 -25.18 6.83 14.90
N LYS A 743 -25.96 7.48 14.04
CA LYS A 743 -26.91 6.81 13.15
C LYS A 743 -26.08 6.13 12.08
N LYS A 744 -26.38 4.86 11.81
CA LYS A 744 -25.73 4.04 10.77
C LYS A 744 -25.53 4.91 9.50
N PRO A 745 -24.28 5.20 9.10
CA PRO A 745 -24.01 6.13 8.00
C PRO A 745 -24.30 5.51 6.62
N SER A 746 -24.68 4.23 6.54
CA SER A 746 -24.79 3.49 5.30
C SER A 746 -26.06 2.62 5.23
N VAL A 747 -26.64 2.52 4.05
CA VAL A 747 -27.73 1.59 3.71
C VAL A 747 -27.11 0.34 3.06
N SER A 748 -27.45 -0.85 3.54
CA SER A 748 -27.01 -2.13 2.93
C SER A 748 -28.05 -2.69 1.97
N LEU A 749 -27.64 -3.59 1.07
CA LEU A 749 -28.59 -4.34 0.23
C LEU A 749 -29.63 -5.10 1.07
N ASN A 750 -29.26 -5.65 2.23
CA ASN A 750 -30.21 -6.30 3.14
C ASN A 750 -31.26 -5.32 3.69
N ASP A 751 -30.88 -4.07 3.96
CA ASP A 751 -31.83 -3.03 4.36
C ASP A 751 -32.78 -2.66 3.21
N LEU A 752 -32.34 -2.80 1.95
CA LEU A 752 -33.19 -2.59 0.78
C LEU A 752 -34.15 -3.77 0.53
N ILE A 753 -33.66 -5.00 0.61
CA ILE A 753 -34.48 -6.22 0.44
C ILE A 753 -35.51 -6.34 1.58
N GLY A 754 -35.17 -5.88 2.79
CA GLY A 754 -36.09 -5.80 3.91
C GLY A 754 -37.23 -4.78 3.73
N ARG A 755 -37.17 -3.91 2.69
CA ARG A 755 -38.30 -3.06 2.32
C ARG A 755 -39.36 -3.96 1.72
N THR A 756 -40.58 -3.95 2.27
CA THR A 756 -41.70 -4.68 1.68
C THR A 756 -41.96 -4.21 0.25
N PRO A 757 -41.64 -5.03 -0.77
CA PRO A 757 -42.03 -4.73 -2.13
C PRO A 757 -43.51 -5.04 -2.26
N ARG A 758 -44.29 -4.15 -2.88
CA ARG A 758 -45.55 -4.55 -3.51
C ARG A 758 -45.18 -5.03 -4.92
N VAL A 759 -44.56 -6.20 -5.02
CA VAL A 759 -44.51 -6.90 -6.31
C VAL A 759 -45.80 -7.68 -6.35
N ASP A 760 -46.78 -7.21 -7.12
CA ASP A 760 -47.93 -8.04 -7.44
C ASP A 760 -47.37 -9.29 -8.12
N GLN A 761 -47.61 -10.48 -7.55
CA GLN A 761 -47.12 -11.73 -8.16
C GLN A 761 -47.63 -11.77 -9.60
N PRO A 762 -46.74 -11.70 -10.61
CA PRO A 762 -47.19 -11.78 -11.97
C PRO A 762 -47.78 -13.17 -12.16
N THR A 763 -48.98 -13.23 -12.72
CA THR A 763 -49.56 -14.49 -13.12
C THR A 763 -48.68 -15.02 -14.25
N THR A 764 -47.86 -16.04 -13.97
CA THR A 764 -47.10 -16.78 -14.98
C THR A 764 -48.08 -17.58 -15.84
N GLN A 765 -48.79 -16.90 -16.74
CA GLN A 765 -49.45 -17.57 -17.84
C GLN A 765 -48.37 -17.93 -18.86
N PHE A 766 -48.28 -19.21 -19.19
CA PHE A 766 -47.54 -19.67 -20.35
C PHE A 766 -48.29 -19.11 -21.57
N TYR A 767 -47.76 -18.07 -22.22
CA TYR A 767 -48.53 -17.30 -23.22
C TYR A 767 -48.59 -17.93 -24.62
N GLY A 768 -48.06 -19.15 -24.77
CA GLY A 768 -48.35 -20.00 -25.91
C GLY A 768 -49.02 -21.28 -25.44
N ASP A 769 -50.34 -21.38 -25.58
CA ASP A 769 -50.96 -22.68 -25.82
C ASP A 769 -50.92 -22.89 -27.34
N PRO A 770 -49.84 -23.45 -27.93
CA PRO A 770 -50.03 -24.08 -29.21
C PRO A 770 -50.99 -25.22 -28.88
N GLY A 771 -52.19 -25.28 -29.45
CA GLY A 771 -53.18 -26.35 -29.19
C GLY A 771 -52.70 -27.75 -29.60
N VAL A 772 -51.49 -28.12 -29.20
CA VAL A 772 -50.68 -29.28 -29.49
C VAL A 772 -50.87 -30.20 -28.30
N ARG A 773 -51.41 -31.39 -28.57
CA ARG A 773 -51.58 -32.42 -27.55
C ARG A 773 -50.22 -32.76 -26.93
N GLY A 774 -50.11 -32.61 -25.62
CA GLY A 774 -49.00 -33.15 -24.85
C GLY A 774 -49.33 -34.55 -24.36
N LYS A 775 -48.36 -35.48 -24.41
CA LYS A 775 -48.42 -36.72 -23.62
C LYS A 775 -47.89 -36.44 -22.23
N VAL A 776 -48.64 -36.86 -21.21
CA VAL A 776 -48.15 -36.90 -19.83
C VAL A 776 -47.04 -37.94 -19.78
N GLY A 777 -45.82 -37.52 -19.44
CA GLY A 777 -44.69 -38.43 -19.27
C GLY A 777 -44.96 -39.47 -18.17
N ALA A 778 -44.21 -40.57 -18.16
CA ALA A 778 -44.28 -41.53 -17.06
C ALA A 778 -43.84 -40.88 -15.74
N LEU A 779 -44.45 -41.28 -14.62
CA LEU A 779 -43.98 -40.93 -13.28
C LEU A 779 -42.51 -41.34 -13.13
N ARG A 780 -41.68 -40.42 -12.62
CA ARG A 780 -40.25 -40.69 -12.42
C ARG A 780 -40.10 -41.67 -11.25
N ASP A 781 -39.65 -42.89 -11.53
CA ASP A 781 -39.32 -43.85 -10.48
C ASP A 781 -38.06 -43.41 -9.73
N THR A 782 -38.22 -43.08 -8.45
CA THR A 782 -37.12 -42.69 -7.55
C THR A 782 -36.80 -43.74 -6.50
N SER A 783 -37.36 -44.96 -6.62
CA SER A 783 -37.23 -46.04 -5.63
C SER A 783 -35.76 -46.40 -5.35
N SER A 784 -34.94 -46.62 -6.38
CA SER A 784 -33.52 -46.94 -6.21
C SER A 784 -32.73 -45.82 -5.52
N LEU A 785 -33.07 -44.55 -5.77
CA LEU A 785 -32.45 -43.41 -5.11
C LEU A 785 -32.90 -43.32 -3.64
N LYS A 786 -34.17 -43.62 -3.35
CA LYS A 786 -34.69 -43.68 -1.98
C LYS A 786 -33.96 -44.73 -1.15
N ASP A 787 -33.72 -45.91 -1.71
CA ASP A 787 -33.03 -47.01 -1.02
C ASP A 787 -31.58 -46.64 -0.71
N LEU A 788 -30.86 -46.05 -1.68
CA LEU A 788 -29.51 -45.52 -1.46
C LEU A 788 -29.48 -44.46 -0.36
N LEU A 789 -30.41 -43.50 -0.38
CA LEU A 789 -30.47 -42.43 0.63
C LEU A 789 -30.84 -42.95 2.02
N TYR A 790 -31.59 -44.05 2.10
CA TYR A 790 -31.87 -44.72 3.37
C TYR A 790 -30.59 -45.27 4.02
N GLU A 791 -29.64 -45.79 3.23
CA GLU A 791 -28.33 -46.21 3.75
C GLU A 791 -27.53 -45.03 4.31
N PHE A 792 -27.52 -43.88 3.62
CA PHE A 792 -26.86 -42.66 4.11
C PHE A 792 -27.49 -42.14 5.40
N ARG A 793 -28.82 -42.20 5.52
CA ARG A 793 -29.58 -41.75 6.71
C ARG A 793 -29.38 -42.64 7.92
N THR A 794 -29.19 -43.95 7.72
CA THR A 794 -29.05 -44.95 8.79
C THR A 794 -27.61 -45.14 9.27
N ASP A 795 -26.62 -44.51 8.62
CA ASP A 795 -25.23 -44.50 9.07
C ASP A 795 -25.04 -43.61 10.32
N ALA A 796 -25.26 -44.19 11.50
CA ALA A 796 -25.12 -43.54 12.80
C ALA A 796 -23.66 -43.19 13.17
N THR A 797 -22.67 -43.69 12.41
CA THR A 797 -21.24 -43.46 12.69
C THR A 797 -20.73 -42.12 12.14
N HIS A 798 -21.43 -41.53 11.17
CA HIS A 798 -21.03 -40.29 10.51
C HIS A 798 -22.21 -39.30 10.43
N PRO A 799 -22.29 -38.32 11.36
CA PRO A 799 -23.36 -37.31 11.40
C PRO A 799 -23.55 -36.54 10.08
N PHE A 800 -22.47 -36.32 9.32
CA PHE A 800 -22.52 -35.67 8.02
C PHE A 800 -23.27 -36.50 6.97
N ARG A 801 -23.06 -37.82 6.92
CA ARG A 801 -23.74 -38.72 5.96
C ARG A 801 -25.23 -38.81 6.23
N SER A 802 -25.60 -38.87 7.52
CA SER A 802 -27.00 -38.86 7.93
C SER A 802 -27.71 -37.58 7.47
N ARG A 803 -27.13 -36.41 7.74
CA ARG A 803 -27.67 -35.12 7.29
C ARG A 803 -27.72 -34.98 5.77
N TYR A 804 -26.65 -35.38 5.07
CA TYR A 804 -26.61 -35.37 3.59
C TYR A 804 -27.70 -36.26 2.98
N GLY A 805 -27.93 -37.45 3.56
CA GLY A 805 -29.00 -38.34 3.16
C GLY A 805 -30.39 -37.77 3.41
N GLU A 806 -30.59 -37.03 4.51
CA GLU A 806 -31.86 -36.33 4.81
C GLU A 806 -32.15 -35.21 3.81
N ASP A 807 -31.17 -34.34 3.54
CA ASP A 807 -31.32 -33.21 2.63
C ASP A 807 -31.60 -33.68 1.18
N LEU A 808 -30.90 -34.73 0.73
CA LEU A 808 -31.15 -35.34 -0.58
C LEU A 808 -32.50 -36.07 -0.66
N ASP A 809 -32.95 -36.72 0.42
CA ASP A 809 -34.25 -37.39 0.41
C ASP A 809 -35.39 -36.36 0.39
N SER A 810 -35.20 -35.18 0.98
CA SER A 810 -36.13 -34.05 0.83
C SER A 810 -36.26 -33.64 -0.64
N SER A 811 -35.13 -33.45 -1.33
CA SER A 811 -35.10 -33.10 -2.76
C SER A 811 -35.72 -34.20 -3.64
N ARG A 812 -35.47 -35.47 -3.30
CA ARG A 812 -36.07 -36.62 -4.00
C ARG A 812 -37.59 -36.65 -3.83
N ARG A 813 -38.12 -36.34 -2.63
CA ARG A 813 -39.57 -36.28 -2.40
C ARG A 813 -40.21 -35.19 -3.25
N GLU A 814 -39.62 -33.99 -3.29
CA GLU A 814 -40.09 -32.92 -4.17
C GLU A 814 -40.09 -33.35 -5.66
N LEU A 815 -39.05 -34.04 -6.10
CA LEU A 815 -38.97 -34.58 -7.47
C LEU A 815 -40.03 -35.65 -7.76
N ALA A 816 -40.37 -36.49 -6.76
CA ALA A 816 -41.40 -37.51 -6.88
C ALA A 816 -42.82 -36.93 -6.89
N ASP A 817 -43.02 -35.80 -6.19
CA ASP A 817 -44.29 -35.08 -6.11
C ASP A 817 -44.53 -34.14 -7.31
N GLN A 818 -43.50 -33.85 -8.11
CA GLN A 818 -43.64 -33.09 -9.36
C GLN A 818 -44.36 -33.90 -10.45
N MET A 819 -45.47 -33.34 -10.95
CA MET A 819 -46.18 -33.88 -12.12
C MET A 819 -45.21 -34.00 -13.33
N PRO A 820 -45.26 -35.09 -14.11
CA PRO A 820 -44.47 -35.21 -15.33
C PRO A 820 -44.74 -34.03 -16.26
N SER A 821 -43.69 -33.30 -16.66
CA SER A 821 -43.81 -32.24 -17.66
C SER A 821 -44.44 -32.80 -18.93
N ALA A 822 -45.45 -32.11 -19.47
CA ALA A 822 -46.04 -32.47 -20.76
C ALA A 822 -44.96 -32.38 -21.84
N ILE A 823 -44.70 -33.49 -22.53
CA ILE A 823 -43.82 -33.50 -23.69
C ILE A 823 -44.70 -33.13 -24.89
N LEU A 824 -44.39 -32.01 -25.53
CA LEU A 824 -45.07 -31.57 -26.75
C LEU A 824 -44.85 -32.63 -27.85
N GLU A 825 -45.92 -33.10 -28.49
CA GLU A 825 -45.82 -34.07 -29.59
C GLU A 825 -45.23 -33.45 -30.87
N GLU A 826 -45.34 -32.13 -31.04
CA GLU A 826 -44.81 -31.39 -32.19
C GLU A 826 -44.07 -30.11 -31.75
N ILE A 827 -43.04 -29.74 -32.51
CA ILE A 827 -42.32 -28.47 -32.33
C ILE A 827 -43.27 -27.33 -32.75
N PRO A 828 -43.55 -26.35 -31.89
CA PRO A 828 -44.40 -25.21 -32.25
C PRO A 828 -43.86 -24.47 -33.47
N SER A 829 -44.72 -23.81 -34.25
CA SER A 829 -44.29 -22.99 -35.38
C SER A 829 -43.31 -21.89 -34.93
N ASN A 830 -42.38 -21.50 -35.81
CA ASN A 830 -41.41 -20.44 -35.52
C ASN A 830 -42.10 -19.14 -35.11
N GLU A 831 -43.25 -18.80 -35.70
CA GLU A 831 -44.04 -17.61 -35.33
C GLU A 831 -44.51 -17.66 -33.88
N ASN A 832 -44.99 -18.82 -33.40
CA ASN A 832 -45.41 -19.00 -32.02
C ASN A 832 -44.21 -18.94 -31.06
N LEU A 833 -43.06 -19.47 -31.46
CA LEU A 833 -41.83 -19.40 -30.68
C LEU A 833 -41.31 -17.97 -30.57
N TYR A 834 -41.31 -17.19 -31.65
CA TYR A 834 -40.94 -15.78 -31.64
C TYR A 834 -41.91 -14.94 -30.80
N ALA A 835 -43.23 -15.16 -30.95
CA ALA A 835 -44.23 -14.46 -30.15
C ALA A 835 -44.07 -14.73 -28.65
N ASN A 836 -43.85 -16.01 -28.26
CA ASN A 836 -43.61 -16.37 -26.87
C ASN A 836 -42.29 -15.79 -26.33
N ARG A 837 -41.22 -15.82 -27.13
CA ARG A 837 -39.94 -15.19 -26.82
C ARG A 837 -40.13 -13.70 -26.53
N ASP A 838 -40.79 -12.97 -27.44
CA ASP A 838 -40.96 -11.52 -27.33
C ASP A 838 -41.83 -11.14 -26.13
N GLN A 839 -42.87 -11.92 -25.84
CA GLN A 839 -43.71 -11.73 -24.66
C GLN A 839 -42.96 -12.05 -23.36
N SER A 840 -42.20 -13.15 -23.32
CA SER A 840 -41.38 -13.52 -22.17
C SER A 840 -40.31 -12.47 -21.89
N PHE A 841 -39.66 -11.95 -22.95
CA PHE A 841 -38.68 -10.89 -22.87
C PHE A 841 -39.30 -9.58 -22.35
N LYS A 842 -40.48 -9.20 -22.88
CA LYS A 842 -41.23 -8.04 -22.39
C LYS A 842 -41.57 -8.19 -20.91
N HIS A 843 -42.05 -9.37 -20.52
CA HIS A 843 -42.42 -9.66 -19.14
C HIS A 843 -41.22 -9.60 -18.19
N ALA A 844 -40.10 -10.25 -18.55
CA ALA A 844 -38.87 -10.20 -17.77
C ALA A 844 -38.40 -8.75 -17.58
N ARG A 845 -38.46 -7.93 -18.63
CA ARG A 845 -38.12 -6.51 -18.55
C ARG A 845 -39.04 -5.72 -17.63
N GLU A 846 -40.34 -6.00 -17.63
CA GLU A 846 -41.30 -5.37 -16.71
C GLU A 846 -40.99 -5.71 -15.25
N VAL A 847 -40.69 -6.99 -14.96
CA VAL A 847 -40.30 -7.46 -13.63
C VAL A 847 -38.99 -6.80 -13.19
N PHE A 848 -37.97 -6.74 -14.04
CA PHE A 848 -36.70 -6.09 -13.71
C PHE A 848 -36.88 -4.59 -13.40
N VAL A 849 -37.68 -3.87 -14.20
CA VAL A 849 -38.01 -2.46 -13.94
C VAL A 849 -38.74 -2.28 -12.61
N GLU A 850 -39.61 -3.22 -12.23
CA GLU A 850 -40.32 -3.18 -10.95
C GLU A 850 -39.42 -3.46 -9.75
N ILE A 851 -38.50 -4.44 -9.87
CA ILE A 851 -37.47 -4.72 -8.88
C ILE A 851 -36.58 -3.49 -8.69
N GLU A 852 -36.07 -2.93 -9.79
CA GLU A 852 -35.23 -1.73 -9.76
C GLU A 852 -35.98 -0.57 -9.08
N ARG A 853 -37.20 -0.26 -9.53
CA ARG A 853 -38.03 0.80 -8.95
C ARG A 853 -38.28 0.60 -7.45
N SER A 854 -38.47 -0.64 -7.01
CA SER A 854 -38.70 -0.96 -5.60
C SER A 854 -37.49 -0.68 -4.72
N LEU A 855 -36.29 -0.89 -5.27
CA LEU A 855 -34.99 -0.75 -4.61
C LEU A 855 -34.34 0.63 -4.80
N LEU A 856 -34.92 1.51 -5.63
CA LEU A 856 -34.41 2.87 -5.86
C LEU A 856 -34.51 3.78 -4.61
N PRO A 857 -33.65 4.82 -4.54
CA PRO A 857 -33.76 5.90 -3.57
C PRO A 857 -35.12 6.63 -3.61
N ARG A 858 -35.81 6.72 -2.48
CA ARG A 858 -37.11 7.39 -2.34
C ARG A 858 -36.99 8.78 -1.72
N THR A 859 -36.19 8.92 -0.67
CA THR A 859 -36.01 10.20 0.06
C THR A 859 -34.88 11.05 -0.53
N THR A 860 -34.88 12.35 -0.23
CA THR A 860 -33.78 13.25 -0.65
C THR A 860 -32.42 12.77 -0.12
N CYS A 861 -32.35 12.30 1.13
CA CYS A 861 -31.11 11.77 1.70
C CYS A 861 -30.61 10.53 0.96
N GLU A 862 -31.52 9.61 0.59
CA GLU A 862 -31.16 8.43 -0.18
C GLU A 862 -30.67 8.79 -1.59
N LYS A 863 -31.30 9.79 -2.24
CA LYS A 863 -30.86 10.29 -3.55
C LYS A 863 -29.47 10.89 -3.49
N VAL A 864 -29.14 11.59 -2.39
CA VAL A 864 -27.78 12.09 -2.14
C VAL A 864 -26.79 10.93 -1.98
N LEU A 865 -27.13 9.88 -1.23
CA LEU A 865 -26.29 8.68 -1.10
C LEU A 865 -26.04 8.00 -2.46
N ALA A 866 -27.08 7.88 -3.30
CA ALA A 866 -26.93 7.31 -4.65
C ALA A 866 -26.05 8.17 -5.56
N THR A 867 -26.23 9.49 -5.53
CA THR A 867 -25.38 10.42 -6.30
C THR A 867 -23.93 10.39 -5.83
N ALA A 868 -23.71 10.17 -4.53
CA ALA A 868 -22.38 10.02 -3.94
C ALA A 868 -21.75 8.64 -4.16
N GLY A 869 -22.44 7.69 -4.81
CA GLY A 869 -21.93 6.33 -5.03
C GLY A 869 -21.97 5.42 -3.80
N LEU A 870 -22.69 5.80 -2.75
CA LEU A 870 -22.81 5.07 -1.48
C LEU A 870 -24.07 4.22 -1.38
N TRP A 871 -24.93 4.26 -2.41
CA TRP A 871 -26.10 3.39 -2.50
C TRP A 871 -25.70 1.99 -2.98
N PRO A 872 -26.29 0.92 -2.40
CA PRO A 872 -26.16 -0.44 -2.91
C PRO A 872 -26.32 -0.53 -4.42
N ARG A 873 -25.43 -1.29 -5.08
CA ARG A 873 -25.48 -1.49 -6.54
C ARG A 873 -26.56 -2.52 -6.86
N VAL A 874 -27.68 -2.04 -7.41
CA VAL A 874 -28.78 -2.88 -7.88
C VAL A 874 -28.61 -3.04 -9.39
N THR A 875 -28.23 -4.24 -9.81
CA THR A 875 -28.22 -4.67 -11.21
C THR A 875 -29.34 -5.69 -11.39
N PRO A 876 -30.10 -5.66 -12.51
CA PRO A 876 -31.15 -6.63 -12.80
C PRO A 876 -30.71 -8.10 -12.67
#